data_AF-A0AAV6KFT9-F1
#
_entry.id   AF-A0AAV6KFT9-F1
#
_cell.length_a   1.000
_cell.length_b   1.000
_cell.length_c   1.000
_cell.angle_alpha   90.00
_cell.angle_beta   90.00
_cell.angle_gamma   90.00
#
_symmetry.space_group_name_H-M   'P 1'
#
loop_
_entity.id
_entity.type
_entity.pdbx_description
1 polymer ?
#
loop_
_entity_poly.entity_id
_entity_poly.type
_entity_poly.pdbx_seq_one_letter_code
_entity_poly.pdbx_strand_id
1 'polypeptide(L)'
;MKIQAFLSLFHAFFFSSAFLKFSIGADTLGPNKSFRDGETLVSTSRKFELGFFSPGSSKNRYLGIWYVKNPETVVWVANRNNPINDSKGVLTISSNKTLVLFNGNHSIIWSSNSSSVVSRSKPFAKLLDSGNFLLIDAAKPDSNMYLWQSFDYPGDTRLVGMKLGQNLNTGLDQHLTSWRTAEDPSLGEFTYRIENHGLPQLVINKGSTKKYRSGPWNGLRFSGLPRVTNPANQPILEFNENKLISLFPPNNSFIKRSILSQSGFLQHYSLNGKSNTWELMYTAPNDLCDNYGHCGPNGFCPMKRTSCECLKGFTPKSQQEWEVLNWSNGCVRSVPLDCQKGEGFVKVAHVKLPDLLEIQLNTGMGLKECEHECLKNCSCIAYANSNISEGGSGCLMWLGDLIDTREFFQGGSEQEIYIRLPASAMSGIFELGFFSPGTSKNRYVGIWYKEIPNTTVVWVANRETPLLDTSGVLKLKSPGILVLVNGTNDTIWSTNTSRSAQDPVAQLLDLGNMVVRNSDDEIKAENFLWQSFDYPGNTLLSGMKLGKNLLTGQEWYFSSWKSDDDPGPGVVTFVLDTQGYPQTFLRNGATELYGSGPWNGSGCLLWFGNLIDIKEFIEGGGQDIYVRMASSESEGYANSAKIGRSKTWRWIIIALAVSMTLLTTADSCMQFESAGQVYVGNSTTLYLLDSPYLLHINGPNSYTVYVARKDLLSFDLGTSIGARNNTLTEASMGTVAGHRM
;
A
#
# COMPACT_ATOMS: atom_id res chain seq x y z
N MET A 1 43.48 41.45 -50.06
CA MET A 1 42.86 41.49 -48.72
C MET A 1 42.16 40.16 -48.38
N LYS A 2 42.87 39.03 -48.42
CA LYS A 2 42.32 37.67 -48.18
C LYS A 2 43.30 36.70 -47.49
N ILE A 3 44.33 37.21 -46.81
CA ILE A 3 45.32 36.38 -46.08
C ILE A 3 45.36 36.71 -44.57
N GLN A 4 44.85 37.87 -44.15
CA GLN A 4 44.81 38.28 -42.73
C GLN A 4 43.66 37.66 -41.91
N ALA A 5 42.63 37.13 -42.56
CA ALA A 5 41.48 36.50 -41.88
C ALA A 5 41.70 35.01 -41.53
N PHE A 6 42.69 34.35 -42.15
CA PHE A 6 42.98 32.93 -41.89
C PHE A 6 43.96 32.71 -40.73
N LEU A 7 44.88 33.66 -40.49
CA LEU A 7 45.82 33.61 -39.36
C LEU A 7 45.17 33.97 -38.01
N SER A 8 44.08 34.74 -38.02
CA SER A 8 43.34 35.18 -36.83
C SER A 8 42.42 34.10 -36.26
N LEU A 9 41.87 33.20 -37.09
CA LEU A 9 41.13 32.03 -36.61
C LEU A 9 42.05 30.92 -36.03
N PHE A 10 43.27 30.77 -36.56
CA PHE A 10 44.21 29.76 -36.05
C PHE A 10 44.78 30.13 -34.66
N HIS A 11 44.95 31.42 -34.37
CA HIS A 11 45.36 31.89 -33.03
C HIS A 11 44.22 31.84 -32.01
N ALA A 12 42.96 32.02 -32.43
CA ALA A 12 41.79 31.87 -31.55
C ALA A 12 41.54 30.40 -31.16
N PHE A 13 41.81 29.44 -32.06
CA PHE A 13 41.68 28.01 -31.73
C PHE A 13 42.78 27.52 -30.78
N PHE A 14 44.02 28.03 -30.90
CA PHE A 14 45.13 27.70 -30.00
C PHE A 14 45.09 28.42 -28.63
N PHE A 15 44.38 29.55 -28.51
CA PHE A 15 44.16 30.19 -27.20
C PHE A 15 42.92 29.66 -26.47
N SER A 16 41.98 28.99 -27.14
CA SER A 16 40.83 28.33 -26.48
C SER A 16 41.16 26.92 -25.95
N SER A 17 42.24 26.29 -26.45
CA SER A 17 42.72 24.99 -25.94
C SER A 17 43.60 25.12 -24.69
N ALA A 18 43.93 26.35 -24.25
CA ALA A 18 44.79 26.62 -23.09
C ALA A 18 44.05 26.69 -21.72
N PHE A 19 42.73 26.45 -21.66
CA PHE A 19 41.96 26.49 -20.42
C PHE A 19 41.07 25.27 -20.13
N LEU A 20 41.35 24.12 -20.75
CA LEU A 20 40.92 22.84 -20.18
C LEU A 20 42.05 22.33 -19.28
N LYS A 21 42.14 22.87 -18.06
CA LYS A 21 42.85 22.19 -16.97
C LYS A 21 42.08 20.91 -16.65
N PHE A 22 42.33 19.83 -17.39
CA PHE A 22 42.03 18.49 -16.91
C PHE A 22 43.01 18.20 -15.78
N SER A 23 42.67 18.64 -14.57
CA SER A 23 43.31 18.13 -13.36
C SER A 23 42.88 16.67 -13.24
N ILE A 24 43.80 15.74 -13.43
CA ILE A 24 43.58 14.35 -13.05
C ILE A 24 43.62 14.36 -11.52
N GLY A 25 42.45 14.41 -10.88
CA GLY A 25 42.35 14.31 -9.44
C GLY A 25 43.00 13.01 -8.97
N ALA A 26 43.93 13.12 -8.02
CA ALA A 26 44.51 11.94 -7.38
C ALA A 26 43.44 11.27 -6.50
N ASP A 27 43.51 9.95 -6.32
CA ASP A 27 42.62 9.23 -5.39
C ASP A 27 43.13 9.30 -3.93
N THR A 28 44.34 9.85 -3.74
CA THR A 28 45.10 9.77 -2.49
C THR A 28 45.64 11.14 -2.07
N LEU A 29 45.44 11.49 -0.79
CA LEU A 29 46.09 12.61 -0.13
C LEU A 29 47.26 12.08 0.73
N GLY A 30 48.48 12.28 0.24
CA GLY A 30 49.69 11.83 0.91
C GLY A 30 50.01 12.61 2.20
N PRO A 31 50.98 12.11 3.01
CA PRO A 31 51.45 12.81 4.19
C PRO A 31 51.95 14.23 3.90
N ASN A 32 51.67 15.18 4.79
CA ASN A 32 52.06 16.59 4.66
C ASN A 32 51.55 17.29 3.39
N LYS A 33 50.63 16.66 2.64
CA LYS A 33 49.89 17.31 1.57
C LYS A 33 48.59 17.87 2.12
N SER A 34 48.11 18.93 1.49
CA SER A 34 46.80 19.50 1.72
C SER A 34 46.15 19.72 0.37
N PHE A 35 44.83 19.67 0.30
CA PHE A 35 44.12 20.20 -0.86
C PHE A 35 43.18 21.33 -0.43
N ARG A 36 43.04 22.31 -1.30
CA ARG A 36 42.31 23.55 -1.07
C ARG A 36 40.99 23.54 -1.83
N ASP A 37 40.13 24.49 -1.51
CA ASP A 37 38.95 24.77 -2.33
C ASP A 37 39.33 24.99 -3.80
N GLY A 38 38.62 24.31 -4.71
CA GLY A 38 38.91 24.21 -6.15
C GLY A 38 39.72 22.97 -6.56
N GLU A 39 40.30 22.23 -5.61
CA GLU A 39 40.97 20.95 -5.84
C GLU A 39 40.06 19.79 -5.40
N THR A 40 40.19 18.63 -6.06
CA THR A 40 39.38 17.44 -5.78
C THR A 40 40.20 16.16 -5.75
N LEU A 41 39.72 15.18 -4.97
CA LEU A 41 40.19 13.80 -5.04
C LEU A 41 39.16 12.97 -5.79
N VAL A 42 39.60 12.16 -6.75
CA VAL A 42 38.70 11.35 -7.59
C VAL A 42 39.03 9.89 -7.40
N SER A 43 38.02 9.05 -7.16
CA SER A 43 38.21 7.62 -6.97
C SER A 43 38.85 6.97 -8.20
N THR A 44 39.55 5.85 -8.05
CA THR A 44 40.33 5.21 -9.12
C THR A 44 39.51 4.94 -10.40
N SER A 45 38.28 4.44 -10.27
CA SER A 45 37.35 4.20 -11.38
C SER A 45 36.50 5.43 -11.74
N ARG A 46 36.80 6.61 -11.18
CA ARG A 46 36.07 7.88 -11.37
C ARG A 46 34.57 7.75 -11.10
N LYS A 47 34.20 7.02 -10.05
CA LYS A 47 32.80 6.89 -9.61
C LYS A 47 32.42 8.01 -8.66
N PHE A 48 33.32 8.31 -7.72
CA PHE A 48 33.13 9.29 -6.67
C PHE A 48 34.20 10.36 -6.72
N GLU A 49 33.84 11.55 -6.28
CA GLU A 49 34.73 12.69 -6.15
C GLU A 49 34.50 13.36 -4.80
N LEU A 50 35.59 13.75 -4.14
CA LEU A 50 35.61 14.50 -2.89
C LEU A 50 36.11 15.91 -3.19
N GLY A 51 35.40 16.93 -2.72
CA GLY A 51 35.84 18.32 -2.85
C GLY A 51 34.93 19.31 -2.13
N PHE A 52 35.17 20.59 -2.40
CA PHE A 52 34.41 21.69 -1.82
C PHE A 52 33.22 22.10 -2.70
N PHE A 53 32.03 22.21 -2.11
CA PHE A 53 30.81 22.55 -2.82
C PHE A 53 29.93 23.52 -2.02
N SER A 54 28.95 24.11 -2.72
CA SER A 54 27.88 24.93 -2.15
C SER A 54 26.54 24.38 -2.64
N PRO A 55 25.61 24.01 -1.74
CA PRO A 55 24.30 23.51 -2.13
C PRO A 55 23.37 24.65 -2.58
N GLY A 56 22.72 24.46 -3.73
CA GLY A 56 21.76 25.42 -4.29
C GLY A 56 22.32 26.84 -4.41
N SER A 57 21.61 27.81 -3.85
CA SER A 57 22.00 29.23 -3.83
C SER A 57 22.83 29.64 -2.60
N SER A 58 23.18 28.68 -1.72
CA SER A 58 23.91 28.95 -0.50
C SER A 58 25.33 29.47 -0.76
N LYS A 59 25.76 30.47 0.03
CA LYS A 59 27.15 30.97 0.02
C LYS A 59 28.09 30.16 0.91
N ASN A 60 27.53 29.27 1.72
CA ASN A 60 28.32 28.43 2.62
C ASN A 60 29.08 27.37 1.80
N ARG A 61 30.31 27.08 2.24
CA ARG A 61 31.18 26.05 1.65
C ARG A 61 31.29 24.84 2.56
N TYR A 62 31.16 23.67 1.95
CA TYR A 62 31.24 22.38 2.62
C TYR A 62 32.19 21.44 1.88
N LEU A 63 32.86 20.57 2.63
CA LEU A 63 33.60 19.44 2.09
C LEU A 63 32.66 18.23 1.98
N GLY A 64 32.50 17.67 0.78
CA GLY A 64 31.60 16.54 0.55
C GLY A 64 32.05 15.60 -0.55
N ILE A 65 31.34 14.47 -0.65
CA ILE A 65 31.54 13.43 -1.67
C ILE A 65 30.29 13.39 -2.55
N TRP A 66 30.48 13.28 -3.87
CA TRP A 66 29.39 13.14 -4.85
C TRP A 66 29.76 12.14 -5.95
N TYR A 67 28.79 11.81 -6.79
CA TYR A 67 29.02 11.00 -8.00
C TYR A 67 29.60 11.87 -9.12
N VAL A 68 30.70 11.42 -9.75
CA VAL A 68 31.36 12.18 -10.83
C VAL A 68 30.39 12.48 -11.98
N LYS A 69 29.55 11.52 -12.37
CA LYS A 69 28.59 11.69 -13.48
C LYS A 69 27.30 12.43 -13.08
N ASN A 70 27.08 12.68 -11.79
CA ASN A 70 25.91 13.35 -11.24
C ASN A 70 26.34 14.23 -10.05
N PRO A 71 27.11 15.31 -10.31
CA PRO A 71 27.77 16.07 -9.24
C PRO A 71 26.80 16.78 -8.28
N GLU A 72 25.55 16.98 -8.70
CA GLU A 72 24.46 17.48 -7.85
C GLU A 72 24.05 16.48 -6.76
N THR A 73 24.39 15.19 -6.90
CA THR A 73 24.08 14.15 -5.92
C THR A 73 25.22 14.01 -4.90
N VAL A 74 25.17 14.85 -3.87
CA VAL A 74 26.07 14.75 -2.71
C VAL A 74 25.61 13.60 -1.80
N VAL A 75 26.55 12.73 -1.41
CA VAL A 75 26.28 11.50 -0.64
C VAL A 75 26.89 11.52 0.77
N TRP A 76 27.80 12.46 1.03
CA TRP A 76 28.43 12.62 2.34
C TRP A 76 28.97 14.04 2.51
N VAL A 77 28.90 14.60 3.72
CA VAL A 77 29.36 15.97 4.05
C VAL A 77 30.10 15.96 5.39
N ALA A 78 31.33 16.45 5.42
CA ALA A 78 32.17 16.45 6.63
C ALA A 78 31.70 17.49 7.66
N ASN A 79 31.68 18.76 7.25
CA ASN A 79 31.47 19.90 8.13
C ASN A 79 30.02 20.41 8.12
N ARG A 80 29.07 19.47 8.15
CA ARG A 80 27.64 19.75 7.95
C ARG A 80 27.06 20.82 8.88
N ASN A 81 27.51 20.88 10.14
CA ASN A 81 27.02 21.86 11.14
C ASN A 81 27.90 23.11 11.25
N ASN A 82 29.09 23.10 10.64
CA ASN A 82 30.08 24.17 10.75
C ASN A 82 30.50 24.56 9.32
N PRO A 83 29.67 25.34 8.59
CA PRO A 83 30.03 25.80 7.25
C PRO A 83 31.27 26.69 7.25
N ILE A 84 31.94 26.77 6.10
CA ILE A 84 32.98 27.76 5.85
C ILE A 84 32.35 28.93 5.09
N ASN A 85 32.59 30.16 5.54
CA ASN A 85 31.95 31.36 4.98
C ASN A 85 32.69 31.94 3.76
N ASP A 86 33.81 31.34 3.37
CA ASP A 86 34.64 31.74 2.23
C ASP A 86 35.15 30.52 1.45
N SER A 87 35.75 30.76 0.29
CA SER A 87 36.38 29.72 -0.54
C SER A 87 37.84 29.48 -0.19
N LYS A 88 38.21 29.58 1.09
CA LYS A 88 39.60 29.38 1.58
C LYS A 88 39.73 28.14 2.45
N GLY A 89 38.81 27.18 2.30
CA GLY A 89 38.86 25.90 2.99
C GLY A 89 40.11 25.07 2.60
N VAL A 90 40.69 24.38 3.58
CA VAL A 90 41.86 23.51 3.38
C VAL A 90 41.70 22.21 4.17
N LEU A 91 41.70 21.07 3.48
CA LEU A 91 41.79 19.76 4.13
C LEU A 91 43.25 19.29 4.18
N THR A 92 43.69 18.86 5.35
CA THR A 92 45.03 18.29 5.54
C THR A 92 45.03 17.17 6.59
N ILE A 93 46.15 16.46 6.67
CA ILE A 93 46.43 15.48 7.72
C ILE A 93 47.34 16.17 8.74
N SER A 94 46.84 16.32 9.97
CA SER A 94 47.59 16.96 11.06
C SER A 94 48.80 16.14 11.50
N SER A 95 49.72 16.76 12.24
CA SER A 95 50.82 16.07 12.93
C SER A 95 50.31 14.98 13.87
N ASN A 96 49.09 15.14 14.41
CA ASN A 96 48.44 14.21 15.31
C ASN A 96 47.71 13.09 14.58
N LYS A 97 47.96 12.91 13.26
CA LYS A 97 47.43 11.80 12.46
C LYS A 97 45.91 11.78 12.36
N THR A 98 45.32 12.96 12.32
CA THR A 98 43.88 13.17 12.10
C THR A 98 43.66 14.00 10.84
N LEU A 99 42.57 13.75 10.13
CA LEU A 99 42.08 14.67 9.10
C LEU A 99 41.56 15.93 9.77
N VAL A 100 41.97 17.09 9.28
CA VAL A 100 41.57 18.40 9.80
C VAL A 100 41.21 19.32 8.66
N LEU A 101 40.04 19.95 8.78
CA LEU A 101 39.53 20.96 7.87
C LEU A 101 39.68 22.34 8.50
N PHE A 102 40.41 23.23 7.84
CA PHE A 102 40.61 24.63 8.23
C PHE A 102 39.79 25.58 7.36
N ASN A 103 39.43 26.74 7.90
CA ASN A 103 38.95 27.89 7.11
C ASN A 103 40.11 28.84 6.72
N GLY A 104 39.78 29.94 6.04
CA GLY A 104 40.75 30.97 5.64
C GLY A 104 41.51 31.65 6.78
N ASN A 105 41.00 31.58 8.02
CA ASN A 105 41.65 32.12 9.22
C ASN A 105 42.47 31.06 9.98
N HIS A 106 42.65 29.86 9.40
CA HIS A 106 43.32 28.71 10.02
C HIS A 106 42.66 28.21 11.31
N SER A 107 41.36 28.48 11.53
CA SER A 107 40.62 27.84 12.62
C SER A 107 40.11 26.46 12.18
N ILE A 108 40.11 25.50 13.09
CA ILE A 108 39.61 24.15 12.85
C ILE A 108 38.08 24.18 12.75
N ILE A 109 37.56 23.73 11.62
CA ILE A 109 36.13 23.66 11.31
C ILE A 109 35.58 22.24 11.55
N TRP A 110 36.40 21.24 11.24
CA TRP A 110 36.07 19.83 11.43
C TRP A 110 37.34 18.98 11.58
N SER A 111 37.26 17.88 12.32
CA SER A 111 38.34 16.90 12.40
C SER A 111 37.83 15.47 12.56
N SER A 112 38.52 14.50 11.98
CA SER A 112 38.26 13.08 12.23
C SER A 112 38.78 12.71 13.62
N ASN A 113 37.90 12.56 14.60
CA ASN A 113 38.27 12.14 15.95
C ASN A 113 38.85 10.70 15.87
N SER A 114 40.17 10.54 15.94
CA SER A 114 40.84 9.22 15.84
C SER A 114 41.51 8.88 17.17
N SER A 115 41.23 7.68 17.67
CA SER A 115 41.65 7.19 18.99
C SER A 115 42.98 6.41 18.97
N SER A 116 43.68 6.36 17.84
CA SER A 116 44.87 5.52 17.65
C SER A 116 46.16 6.33 17.47
N VAL A 117 46.96 6.45 18.54
CA VAL A 117 48.19 7.27 18.61
C VAL A 117 49.49 6.43 18.51
N VAL A 118 49.42 5.11 18.32
CA VAL A 118 50.57 4.21 18.63
C VAL A 118 51.54 3.97 17.46
N SER A 119 51.15 4.23 16.21
CA SER A 119 52.03 3.93 15.06
C SER A 119 53.09 5.02 14.80
N ARG A 120 54.26 4.69 14.24
CA ARG A 120 55.31 5.67 13.84
C ARG A 120 55.19 6.15 12.40
N SER A 121 54.50 5.42 11.54
CA SER A 121 54.29 5.77 10.12
C SER A 121 53.38 6.99 9.95
N LYS A 122 53.59 7.73 8.87
CA LYS A 122 52.73 8.85 8.49
C LYS A 122 51.52 8.32 7.71
N PRO A 123 50.28 8.61 8.14
CA PRO A 123 49.10 8.13 7.45
C PRO A 123 48.88 8.91 6.14
N PHE A 124 48.08 8.32 5.26
CA PHE A 124 47.57 8.96 4.05
C PHE A 124 46.05 8.77 3.98
N ALA A 125 45.36 9.65 3.27
CA ALA A 125 43.93 9.52 3.04
C ALA A 125 43.64 9.03 1.64
N LYS A 126 42.61 8.20 1.45
CA LYS A 126 42.26 7.62 0.14
C LYS A 126 40.75 7.59 -0.07
N LEU A 127 40.30 7.99 -1.25
CA LEU A 127 38.90 7.85 -1.68
C LEU A 127 38.74 6.56 -2.50
N LEU A 128 37.91 5.64 -2.01
CA LEU A 128 37.64 4.36 -2.68
C LEU A 128 36.51 4.46 -3.71
N ASP A 129 36.44 3.49 -4.62
CA ASP A 129 35.37 3.37 -5.62
C ASP A 129 34.00 3.01 -5.04
N SER A 130 33.94 2.65 -3.75
CA SER A 130 32.70 2.54 -2.98
C SER A 130 32.16 3.90 -2.52
N GLY A 131 32.97 4.96 -2.59
CA GLY A 131 32.69 6.27 -1.98
C GLY A 131 33.16 6.40 -0.53
N ASN A 132 33.78 5.36 0.03
CA ASN A 132 34.36 5.41 1.37
C ASN A 132 35.67 6.22 1.35
N PHE A 133 35.77 7.23 2.21
CA PHE A 133 36.97 8.05 2.39
C PHE A 133 37.68 7.59 3.65
N LEU A 134 38.91 7.09 3.48
CA LEU A 134 39.67 6.41 4.52
C LEU A 134 40.86 7.25 4.96
N LEU A 135 41.21 7.15 6.25
CA LEU A 135 42.52 7.52 6.77
C LEU A 135 43.27 6.23 7.13
N ILE A 136 44.34 5.95 6.39
CA ILE A 136 45.05 4.66 6.44
C ILE A 136 46.43 4.87 7.06
N ASP A 137 46.81 3.97 7.98
CA ASP A 137 48.16 3.92 8.48
C ASP A 137 49.10 3.25 7.45
N ALA A 138 50.10 3.99 6.97
CA ALA A 138 51.02 3.51 5.94
C ALA A 138 51.87 2.29 6.34
N ALA A 139 51.99 1.97 7.62
CA ALA A 139 52.64 0.72 8.06
C ALA A 139 51.75 -0.52 7.90
N LYS A 140 50.44 -0.35 7.79
CA LYS A 140 49.47 -1.43 7.65
C LYS A 140 48.44 -1.13 6.56
N PRO A 141 48.88 -0.87 5.31
CA PRO A 141 48.00 -0.43 4.23
C PRO A 141 46.93 -1.47 3.86
N ASP A 142 47.24 -2.76 4.04
CA ASP A 142 46.34 -3.88 3.72
C ASP A 142 45.53 -4.37 4.93
N SER A 143 45.67 -3.75 6.10
CA SER A 143 44.82 -4.11 7.23
C SER A 143 43.43 -3.53 7.05
N ASN A 144 42.38 -4.31 7.35
CA ASN A 144 41.00 -3.81 7.45
C ASN A 144 40.78 -2.88 8.68
N MET A 145 41.86 -2.45 9.34
CA MET A 145 41.85 -1.59 10.52
C MET A 145 42.34 -0.19 10.13
N TYR A 146 41.41 0.63 9.64
CA TYR A 146 41.68 2.03 9.29
C TYR A 146 41.67 2.93 10.54
N LEU A 147 42.40 4.05 10.50
CA LEU A 147 42.41 5.03 11.61
C LEU A 147 41.09 5.81 11.70
N TRP A 148 40.41 5.97 10.56
CA TRP A 148 39.10 6.60 10.41
C TRP A 148 38.51 6.25 9.03
N GLN A 149 37.17 6.22 8.92
CA GLN A 149 36.47 6.09 7.64
C GLN A 149 35.16 6.90 7.61
N SER A 150 34.77 7.41 6.44
CA SER A 150 33.53 8.19 6.28
C SER A 150 32.28 7.34 6.46
N PHE A 151 32.33 6.04 6.12
CA PHE A 151 31.21 5.12 6.26
C PHE A 151 30.76 4.90 7.72
N ASP A 152 31.63 5.21 8.69
CA ASP A 152 31.27 5.19 10.12
C ASP A 152 30.40 6.39 10.53
N TYR A 153 30.38 7.46 9.73
CA TYR A 153 29.69 8.72 10.01
C TYR A 153 28.77 9.10 8.85
N PRO A 154 27.69 8.33 8.62
CA PRO A 154 26.71 8.64 7.57
C PRO A 154 26.06 10.01 7.74
N GLY A 155 25.67 10.61 6.61
CA GLY A 155 24.80 11.79 6.55
C GLY A 155 23.33 11.38 6.43
N ASP A 156 22.66 11.90 5.42
CA ASP A 156 21.31 11.54 5.01
C ASP A 156 21.27 10.35 4.05
N THR A 157 22.42 9.97 3.47
CA THR A 157 22.52 8.96 2.42
C THR A 157 23.25 7.71 2.88
N ARG A 158 22.72 6.54 2.49
CA ARG A 158 23.35 5.22 2.62
C ARG A 158 23.71 4.64 1.26
N LEU A 159 24.99 4.35 1.06
CA LEU A 159 25.56 3.70 -0.12
C LEU A 159 25.72 2.19 0.06
N VAL A 160 26.00 1.49 -1.04
CA VAL A 160 26.41 0.08 -0.99
C VAL A 160 27.71 -0.05 -0.18
N GLY A 161 27.73 -0.96 0.78
CA GLY A 161 28.85 -1.16 1.72
C GLY A 161 28.78 -0.33 3.01
N MET A 162 27.86 0.64 3.12
CA MET A 162 27.61 1.35 4.38
C MET A 162 26.73 0.51 5.31
N LYS A 163 27.11 0.46 6.59
CA LYS A 163 26.36 -0.21 7.67
C LYS A 163 25.48 0.80 8.40
N LEU A 164 24.28 0.36 8.80
CA LEU A 164 23.47 1.00 9.84
C LEU A 164 23.43 0.08 11.06
N GLY A 165 23.39 0.65 12.25
CA GLY A 165 23.36 -0.08 13.51
C GLY A 165 24.55 0.21 14.41
N GLN A 166 24.70 -0.58 15.47
CA GLN A 166 25.70 -0.35 16.49
C GLN A 166 26.97 -1.16 16.23
N ASN A 167 28.11 -0.47 16.14
CA ASN A 167 29.41 -1.11 16.16
C ASN A 167 29.74 -1.53 17.61
N LEU A 168 29.68 -2.83 17.89
CA LEU A 168 29.90 -3.36 19.24
C LEU A 168 31.31 -3.11 19.79
N ASN A 169 32.32 -2.93 18.93
CA ASN A 169 33.70 -2.70 19.37
C ASN A 169 33.92 -1.24 19.82
N THR A 170 33.28 -0.29 19.15
CA THR A 170 33.47 1.16 19.40
C THR A 170 32.31 1.81 20.15
N GLY A 171 31.15 1.13 20.23
CA GLY A 171 29.89 1.67 20.75
C GLY A 171 29.20 2.66 19.80
N LEU A 172 29.76 2.93 18.62
CA LEU A 172 29.25 3.91 17.67
C LEU A 172 27.92 3.44 17.06
N ASP A 173 26.88 4.27 17.16
CA ASP A 173 25.58 4.03 16.53
C ASP A 173 25.49 4.73 15.16
N GLN A 174 25.46 3.94 14.09
CA GLN A 174 25.39 4.39 12.71
C GLN A 174 23.93 4.50 12.26
N HIS A 175 23.44 5.73 12.09
CA HIS A 175 22.08 6.02 11.63
C HIS A 175 22.07 7.16 10.63
N LEU A 176 21.02 7.25 9.79
CA LEU A 176 20.89 8.39 8.88
C LEU A 176 20.26 9.58 9.59
N THR A 177 20.69 10.78 9.23
CA THR A 177 20.08 12.04 9.65
C THR A 177 19.88 12.94 8.46
N SER A 178 18.64 13.35 8.21
CA SER A 178 18.29 14.19 7.07
C SER A 178 19.07 15.50 7.05
N TRP A 179 19.13 16.12 5.88
CA TRP A 179 19.48 17.54 5.80
C TRP A 179 18.37 18.38 6.43
N ARG A 180 18.70 19.60 6.86
CA ARG A 180 17.71 20.55 7.39
C ARG A 180 16.81 21.07 6.28
N THR A 181 17.39 21.43 5.14
CA THR A 181 16.68 21.84 3.93
C THR A 181 17.46 21.39 2.70
N ALA A 182 16.90 21.59 1.49
CA ALA A 182 17.60 21.29 0.24
C ALA A 182 18.90 22.10 0.05
N GLU A 183 19.03 23.27 0.70
CA GLU A 183 20.19 24.17 0.60
C GLU A 183 21.02 24.21 1.90
N ASP A 184 20.66 23.42 2.92
CA ASP A 184 21.36 23.38 4.21
C ASP A 184 21.58 21.93 4.67
N PRO A 185 22.82 21.40 4.55
CA PRO A 185 23.17 20.03 4.91
C PRO A 185 23.34 19.82 6.42
N SER A 186 23.16 20.86 7.25
CA SER A 186 23.17 20.73 8.70
C SER A 186 22.16 19.69 9.19
N LEU A 187 22.30 19.26 10.45
CA LEU A 187 21.42 18.24 11.03
C LEU A 187 19.95 18.68 10.92
N GLY A 188 19.16 17.92 10.17
CA GLY A 188 17.71 18.05 10.08
C GLY A 188 16.98 17.34 11.22
N GLU A 189 15.64 17.37 11.15
CA GLU A 189 14.79 16.86 12.23
C GLU A 189 14.55 15.35 12.18
N PHE A 190 14.84 14.71 11.03
CA PHE A 190 14.51 13.30 10.81
C PHE A 190 15.74 12.40 10.94
N THR A 191 15.56 11.27 11.61
CA THR A 191 16.58 10.21 11.69
C THR A 191 16.00 8.86 11.31
N TYR A 192 16.84 7.99 10.74
CA TYR A 192 16.48 6.60 10.40
C TYR A 192 17.48 5.63 11.03
N ARG A 193 17.00 4.76 11.93
CA ARG A 193 17.83 3.91 12.79
C ARG A 193 17.21 2.54 13.05
N ILE A 194 18.01 1.66 13.63
CA ILE A 194 17.58 0.36 14.18
C ILE A 194 17.12 0.58 15.62
N GLU A 195 15.96 0.03 15.98
CA GLU A 195 15.44 0.00 17.34
C GLU A 195 15.34 -1.47 17.78
N ASN A 196 15.96 -1.83 18.91
CA ASN A 196 16.04 -3.20 19.42
C ASN A 196 15.18 -3.39 20.70
N HIS A 197 14.10 -2.63 20.87
CA HIS A 197 13.17 -2.80 21.98
C HIS A 197 12.23 -3.99 21.73
N GLY A 198 12.43 -5.09 22.47
CA GLY A 198 11.75 -6.35 22.20
C GLY A 198 12.36 -7.08 21.00
N LEU A 199 11.79 -6.88 19.81
CA LEU A 199 12.34 -7.38 18.54
C LEU A 199 12.87 -6.23 17.68
N PRO A 200 13.87 -6.47 16.82
CA PRO A 200 14.43 -5.44 15.96
C PRO A 200 13.39 -4.79 15.03
N GLN A 201 13.44 -3.47 14.91
CA GLN A 201 12.60 -2.64 14.05
C GLN A 201 13.43 -1.55 13.38
N LEU A 202 12.97 -1.06 12.23
CA LEU A 202 13.54 0.10 11.56
C LEU A 202 12.55 1.25 11.67
N VAL A 203 13.03 2.40 12.15
CA VAL A 203 12.17 3.53 12.50
C VAL A 203 12.67 4.83 11.91
N ILE A 204 11.73 5.66 11.46
CA ILE A 204 11.99 7.07 11.15
C ILE A 204 11.39 7.90 12.28
N ASN A 205 12.24 8.70 12.94
CA ASN A 205 11.82 9.60 14.01
C ASN A 205 11.97 11.04 13.56
N LYS A 206 11.00 11.90 13.92
CA LYS A 206 11.13 13.35 13.90
C LYS A 206 11.39 13.83 15.33
N GLY A 207 12.63 14.19 15.65
CA GLY A 207 13.04 14.38 17.05
C GLY A 207 12.79 13.11 17.88
N SER A 208 11.99 13.21 18.94
CA SER A 208 11.56 12.06 19.77
C SER A 208 10.29 11.37 19.27
N THR A 209 9.60 11.90 18.26
CA THR A 209 8.33 11.36 17.78
C THR A 209 8.55 10.36 16.64
N LYS A 210 8.06 9.13 16.81
CA LYS A 210 8.07 8.11 15.76
C LYS A 210 7.11 8.50 14.63
N LYS A 211 7.57 8.43 13.38
CA LYS A 211 6.81 8.80 12.16
C LYS A 211 6.57 7.63 11.22
N TYR A 212 7.46 6.66 11.23
CA TYR A 212 7.34 5.43 10.46
C TYR A 212 7.97 4.29 11.24
N ARG A 213 7.43 3.09 11.07
CA ARG A 213 7.96 1.85 11.62
C ARG A 213 7.83 0.73 10.59
N SER A 214 8.89 -0.03 10.40
CA SER A 214 8.92 -1.17 9.48
C SER A 214 8.18 -2.41 9.96
N GLY A 215 7.62 -2.44 11.18
CA GLY A 215 7.23 -3.69 11.82
C GLY A 215 8.44 -4.45 12.41
N PRO A 216 8.23 -5.37 13.37
CA PRO A 216 9.29 -6.19 13.93
C PRO A 216 9.86 -7.17 12.91
N TRP A 217 11.13 -7.54 13.10
CA TRP A 217 11.72 -8.69 12.42
C TRP A 217 10.98 -9.97 12.81
N ASN A 218 10.42 -10.66 11.83
CA ASN A 218 9.60 -11.86 12.06
C ASN A 218 10.34 -13.18 11.73
N GLY A 219 11.68 -13.15 11.70
CA GLY A 219 12.51 -14.30 11.31
C GLY A 219 12.77 -14.42 9.81
N LEU A 220 11.93 -13.80 8.97
CA LEU A 220 12.10 -13.79 7.52
C LEU A 220 12.33 -12.38 6.96
N ARG A 221 11.65 -11.37 7.53
CA ARG A 221 11.67 -9.97 7.06
C ARG A 221 11.10 -9.00 8.09
N PHE A 222 11.20 -7.71 7.78
CA PHE A 222 10.37 -6.67 8.38
C PHE A 222 9.04 -6.57 7.63
N SER A 223 7.92 -6.70 8.32
CA SER A 223 6.59 -6.82 7.69
C SER A 223 6.13 -5.57 6.92
N GLY A 224 6.52 -4.39 7.37
CA GLY A 224 6.21 -3.09 6.75
C GLY A 224 7.19 -2.64 5.66
N LEU A 225 8.16 -3.47 5.27
CA LEU A 225 8.97 -3.22 4.08
C LEU A 225 8.39 -3.97 2.86
N PRO A 226 8.42 -3.36 1.65
CA PRO A 226 8.00 -4.04 0.44
C PRO A 226 8.75 -5.36 0.23
N ARG A 227 8.05 -6.41 -0.22
CA ARG A 227 8.70 -7.66 -0.58
C ARG A 227 9.63 -7.42 -1.75
N VAL A 228 10.91 -7.69 -1.51
CA VAL A 228 11.91 -7.70 -2.57
C VAL A 228 11.78 -9.03 -3.33
N THR A 229 11.33 -8.97 -4.59
CA THR A 229 11.09 -10.16 -5.43
C THR A 229 12.37 -10.91 -5.80
N ASN A 230 13.48 -10.20 -5.95
CA ASN A 230 14.79 -10.78 -6.21
C ASN A 230 15.60 -10.95 -4.91
N PRO A 231 15.94 -12.18 -4.48
CA PRO A 231 16.74 -12.43 -3.29
C PRO A 231 18.07 -11.65 -3.25
N ALA A 232 18.71 -11.41 -4.41
CA ALA A 232 19.97 -10.66 -4.51
C ALA A 232 19.85 -9.16 -4.12
N ASN A 233 18.62 -8.68 -3.94
CA ASN A 233 18.32 -7.31 -3.52
C ASN A 233 17.92 -7.22 -2.04
N GLN A 234 17.88 -8.33 -1.30
CA GLN A 234 17.59 -8.31 0.13
C GLN A 234 18.76 -7.70 0.93
N PRO A 235 18.48 -6.90 1.98
CA PRO A 235 19.51 -6.37 2.85
C PRO A 235 20.21 -7.52 3.59
N ILE A 236 21.51 -7.36 3.82
CA ILE A 236 22.28 -8.28 4.67
C ILE A 236 22.12 -7.81 6.10
N LEU A 237 21.82 -8.76 6.99
CA LEU A 237 21.50 -8.53 8.39
C LEU A 237 22.51 -9.28 9.28
N GLU A 238 23.10 -8.57 10.21
CA GLU A 238 24.03 -9.10 11.21
C GLU A 238 23.36 -9.04 12.58
N PHE A 239 23.06 -10.21 13.14
CA PHE A 239 22.48 -10.35 14.48
C PHE A 239 23.56 -10.74 15.49
N ASN A 240 23.43 -10.20 16.71
CA ASN A 240 24.10 -10.73 17.89
C ASN A 240 23.03 -11.16 18.87
N GLU A 241 22.97 -12.47 19.15
CA GLU A 241 21.82 -13.11 19.81
C GLU A 241 20.52 -12.73 19.07
N ASN A 242 19.58 -12.04 19.73
CA ASN A 242 18.30 -11.61 19.16
C ASN A 242 18.28 -10.13 18.75
N LYS A 243 19.41 -9.42 18.86
CA LYS A 243 19.51 -8.00 18.52
C LYS A 243 20.09 -7.83 17.13
N LEU A 244 19.47 -6.99 16.30
CA LEU A 244 20.05 -6.60 15.03
C LEU A 244 21.11 -5.53 15.30
N ILE A 245 22.37 -5.91 15.13
CA ILE A 245 23.50 -5.00 15.39
C ILE A 245 23.90 -4.24 14.14
N SER A 246 23.69 -4.81 12.95
CA SER A 246 24.10 -4.17 11.71
C SER A 246 23.24 -4.60 10.53
N LEU A 247 22.95 -3.64 9.64
CA LEU A 247 22.18 -3.83 8.42
C LEU A 247 22.86 -3.06 7.28
N PHE A 248 23.07 -3.71 6.14
CA PHE A 248 23.69 -3.07 4.98
C PHE A 248 23.11 -3.54 3.63
N PRO A 249 23.14 -2.69 2.58
CA PRO A 249 22.67 -3.07 1.26
C PRO A 249 23.51 -4.21 0.65
N PRO A 250 22.89 -5.12 -0.11
CA PRO A 250 23.64 -6.18 -0.80
C PRO A 250 24.54 -5.58 -1.88
N ASN A 251 25.72 -6.18 -2.05
CA ASN A 251 26.65 -5.81 -3.10
C ASN A 251 26.23 -6.47 -4.44
N ASN A 252 25.42 -5.75 -5.23
CA ASN A 252 24.99 -6.18 -6.57
C ASN A 252 25.59 -5.27 -7.65
N SER A 253 25.41 -5.65 -8.92
CA SER A 253 25.99 -4.92 -10.07
C SER A 253 25.39 -3.52 -10.30
N PHE A 254 24.24 -3.20 -9.69
CA PHE A 254 23.56 -1.93 -9.89
C PHE A 254 23.99 -0.90 -8.84
N ILE A 255 24.22 0.34 -9.27
CA ILE A 255 24.48 1.45 -8.34
C ILE A 255 23.17 1.84 -7.67
N LYS A 256 23.11 1.72 -6.34
CA LYS A 256 21.93 2.02 -5.53
C LYS A 256 22.30 2.93 -4.37
N ARG A 257 21.33 3.72 -3.93
CA ARG A 257 21.44 4.53 -2.71
C ARG A 257 20.10 4.63 -2.01
N SER A 258 20.12 4.83 -0.70
CA SER A 258 18.94 5.21 0.08
C SER A 258 19.19 6.60 0.67
N ILE A 259 18.23 7.51 0.59
CA ILE A 259 18.35 8.89 1.12
C ILE A 259 17.19 9.20 2.05
N LEU A 260 17.47 9.76 3.22
CA LEU A 260 16.48 10.28 4.14
C LEU A 260 16.25 11.77 3.86
N SER A 261 15.16 12.07 3.18
CA SER A 261 14.82 13.45 2.79
C SER A 261 14.48 14.32 4.00
N GLN A 262 14.59 15.64 3.83
CA GLN A 262 14.18 16.65 4.81
C GLN A 262 12.69 16.60 5.16
N SER A 263 11.88 15.95 4.32
CA SER A 263 10.45 15.74 4.56
C SER A 263 10.14 14.46 5.33
N GLY A 264 11.15 13.67 5.71
CA GLY A 264 10.98 12.45 6.50
C GLY A 264 10.68 11.19 5.69
N PHE A 265 10.88 11.22 4.37
CA PHE A 265 10.80 10.03 3.52
C PHE A 265 12.19 9.41 3.34
N LEU A 266 12.30 8.11 3.61
CA LEU A 266 13.42 7.30 3.17
C LEU A 266 13.13 6.83 1.73
N GLN A 267 13.95 7.29 0.78
CA GLN A 267 13.77 7.03 -0.64
C GLN A 267 14.87 6.12 -1.15
N HIS A 268 14.50 5.03 -1.82
CA HIS A 268 15.44 4.08 -2.40
C HIS A 268 15.56 4.32 -3.90
N TYR A 269 16.78 4.58 -4.36
CA TYR A 269 17.08 4.87 -5.76
C TYR A 269 18.00 3.82 -6.38
N SER A 270 17.77 3.56 -7.66
CA SER A 270 18.68 2.82 -8.54
C SER A 270 19.14 3.73 -9.67
N LEU A 271 20.42 3.65 -10.05
CA LEU A 271 20.94 4.41 -11.18
C LEU A 271 20.66 3.65 -12.49
N ASN A 272 19.99 4.29 -13.44
CA ASN A 272 19.81 3.73 -14.77
C ASN A 272 21.10 3.87 -15.58
N GLY A 273 21.72 2.73 -15.94
CA GLY A 273 23.00 2.70 -16.66
C GLY A 273 22.96 3.31 -18.07
N LYS A 274 21.79 3.44 -18.70
CA LYS A 274 21.63 4.02 -20.04
C LYS A 274 21.48 5.54 -20.00
N SER A 275 20.57 6.04 -19.17
CA SER A 275 20.27 7.48 -19.08
C SER A 275 21.12 8.21 -18.04
N ASN A 276 21.81 7.48 -17.16
CA ASN A 276 22.59 8.04 -16.05
C ASN A 276 21.73 8.91 -15.11
N THR A 277 20.47 8.53 -14.92
CA THR A 277 19.50 9.19 -14.05
C THR A 277 19.12 8.29 -12.88
N TRP A 278 18.72 8.91 -11.76
CA TRP A 278 18.24 8.20 -10.58
C TRP A 278 16.77 7.86 -10.72
N GLU A 279 16.45 6.58 -10.67
CA GLU A 279 15.07 6.07 -10.67
C GLU A 279 14.66 5.69 -9.26
N LEU A 280 13.52 6.23 -8.81
CA LEU A 280 12.93 5.92 -7.52
C LEU A 280 12.34 4.51 -7.56
N MET A 281 12.80 3.63 -6.67
CA MET A 281 12.29 2.27 -6.53
C MET A 281 11.06 2.21 -5.62
N TYR A 282 11.17 2.77 -4.41
CA TYR A 282 10.10 2.85 -3.42
C TYR A 282 10.48 3.86 -2.32
N THR A 283 9.49 4.24 -1.50
CA THR A 283 9.66 5.11 -0.34
C THR A 283 9.19 4.42 0.94
N ALA A 284 9.70 4.89 2.08
CA ALA A 284 9.15 4.59 3.40
C ALA A 284 8.97 5.93 4.15
N PRO A 285 7.75 6.30 4.58
CA PRO A 285 6.46 5.66 4.29
C PRO A 285 6.14 5.51 2.79
N ASN A 286 5.38 4.47 2.42
CA ASN A 286 4.92 4.26 1.04
C ASN A 286 3.49 4.74 0.80
N ASP A 287 2.62 4.63 1.81
CA ASP A 287 1.24 5.11 1.79
C ASP A 287 0.85 5.77 3.13
N LEU A 288 -0.42 6.20 3.24
CA LEU A 288 -0.91 6.84 4.47
C LEU A 288 -0.94 5.89 5.69
N CYS A 289 -1.16 4.60 5.48
CA CYS A 289 -1.19 3.59 6.56
C CYS A 289 0.20 3.29 7.13
N ASP A 290 1.27 3.64 6.42
CA ASP A 290 2.64 3.52 6.91
C ASP A 290 3.03 4.65 7.86
N ASN A 291 2.23 5.73 7.94
CA ASN A 291 2.42 6.75 8.96
C ASN A 291 2.12 6.17 10.33
N TYR A 292 3.09 6.31 11.24
CA TYR A 292 3.00 5.74 12.58
C TYR A 292 1.75 6.22 13.31
N GLY A 293 0.94 5.26 13.78
CA GLY A 293 -0.25 5.54 14.58
C GLY A 293 -1.39 6.21 13.82
N HIS A 294 -1.45 6.10 12.49
CA HIS A 294 -2.48 6.73 11.65
C HIS A 294 -3.92 6.48 12.13
N CYS A 295 -4.22 5.26 12.58
CA CYS A 295 -5.56 4.85 13.05
C CYS A 295 -5.77 4.95 14.56
N GLY A 296 -4.81 5.51 15.31
CA GLY A 296 -4.87 5.57 16.76
C GLY A 296 -4.79 4.20 17.46
N PRO A 297 -4.97 4.17 18.79
CA PRO A 297 -4.98 2.94 19.59
C PRO A 297 -6.09 1.97 19.19
N ASN A 298 -5.79 0.67 19.09
CA ASN A 298 -6.70 -0.41 18.71
C ASN A 298 -7.43 -0.21 17.35
N GLY A 299 -6.97 0.77 16.57
CA GLY A 299 -7.39 1.01 15.21
C GLY A 299 -6.53 0.21 14.22
N PHE A 300 -7.12 -0.07 13.08
CA PHE A 300 -6.58 -0.90 12.03
C PHE A 300 -6.70 -0.17 10.70
N CYS A 301 -5.60 -0.14 9.94
CA CYS A 301 -5.62 0.38 8.57
C CYS A 301 -5.87 -0.80 7.60
N PRO A 302 -7.12 -1.01 7.14
CA PRO A 302 -7.40 -2.03 6.12
C PRO A 302 -6.67 -1.66 4.84
N MET A 303 -6.17 -2.67 4.12
CA MET A 303 -5.55 -2.37 2.84
C MET A 303 -6.64 -1.81 1.96
N LYS A 304 -6.28 -0.77 1.19
CA LYS A 304 -7.05 -0.25 0.08
C LYS A 304 -8.32 0.57 0.43
N ARG A 305 -8.66 0.77 1.71
CA ARG A 305 -9.50 1.90 2.13
C ARG A 305 -8.59 2.98 2.70
N THR A 306 -8.95 4.24 2.49
CA THR A 306 -8.26 5.37 3.13
C THR A 306 -8.77 5.63 4.55
N SER A 307 -9.78 4.88 5.00
CA SER A 307 -10.44 5.04 6.29
C SER A 307 -10.02 3.95 7.27
N CYS A 308 -9.73 4.34 8.50
CA CYS A 308 -9.41 3.41 9.58
C CYS A 308 -10.64 2.69 10.12
N GLU A 309 -10.44 1.45 10.53
CA GLU A 309 -11.45 0.61 11.17
C GLU A 309 -11.00 0.23 12.58
N CYS A 310 -11.95 -0.17 13.42
CA CYS A 310 -11.59 -0.76 14.71
C CYS A 310 -11.25 -2.23 14.52
N LEU A 311 -10.27 -2.73 15.27
CA LEU A 311 -10.02 -4.17 15.36
C LEU A 311 -11.28 -4.89 15.86
N LYS A 312 -11.48 -6.15 15.45
CA LYS A 312 -12.66 -6.94 15.85
C LYS A 312 -12.76 -6.98 17.39
N GLY A 313 -13.94 -6.65 17.91
CA GLY A 313 -14.22 -6.52 19.35
C GLY A 313 -13.99 -5.12 19.94
N PHE A 314 -13.64 -4.14 19.10
CA PHE A 314 -13.49 -2.74 19.48
C PHE A 314 -14.48 -1.86 18.71
N THR A 315 -14.82 -0.72 19.29
CA THR A 315 -15.68 0.32 18.72
C THR A 315 -15.00 1.69 18.82
N PRO A 316 -15.35 2.66 17.96
CA PRO A 316 -14.76 3.99 18.01
C PRO A 316 -14.91 4.63 19.39
N LYS A 317 -13.83 5.21 19.91
CA LYS A 317 -13.90 5.94 21.19
C LYS A 317 -14.81 7.17 21.11
N SER A 318 -14.85 7.81 19.94
CA SER A 318 -15.76 8.90 19.60
C SER A 318 -16.31 8.69 18.20
N GLN A 319 -17.61 8.40 18.12
CA GLN A 319 -18.30 8.21 16.83
C GLN A 319 -18.28 9.49 15.99
N GLN A 320 -18.42 10.65 16.63
CA GLN A 320 -18.42 11.97 15.98
C GLN A 320 -17.07 12.27 15.30
N GLU A 321 -15.95 11.89 15.91
CA GLU A 321 -14.63 12.06 15.30
C GLU A 321 -14.42 11.09 14.13
N TRP A 322 -14.90 9.85 14.28
CA TRP A 322 -14.84 8.83 13.22
C TRP A 322 -15.61 9.26 11.96
N GLU A 323 -16.78 9.89 12.13
CA GLU A 323 -17.63 10.40 11.04
C GLU A 323 -16.95 11.52 10.22
N VAL A 324 -16.06 12.29 10.85
CA VAL A 324 -15.26 13.35 10.18
C VAL A 324 -13.85 12.90 9.80
N LEU A 325 -13.60 11.58 9.76
CA LEU A 325 -12.32 10.96 9.40
C LEU A 325 -11.15 11.34 10.33
N ASN A 326 -11.45 11.60 11.60
CA ASN A 326 -10.45 11.79 12.64
C ASN A 326 -10.35 10.53 13.51
N TRP A 327 -9.26 9.78 13.34
CA TRP A 327 -9.04 8.51 14.03
C TRP A 327 -8.08 8.59 15.22
N SER A 328 -7.65 9.80 15.59
CA SER A 328 -6.55 10.03 16.55
C SER A 328 -6.81 9.39 17.91
N ASN A 329 -8.07 9.38 18.36
CA ASN A 329 -8.48 8.80 19.64
C ASN A 329 -8.64 7.28 19.63
N GLY A 330 -8.54 6.64 18.47
CA GLY A 330 -8.59 5.19 18.35
C GLY A 330 -9.93 4.56 18.72
N CYS A 331 -9.85 3.30 19.10
CA CYS A 331 -10.96 2.46 19.46
C CYS A 331 -10.83 1.94 20.90
N VAL A 332 -11.96 1.69 21.52
CA VAL A 332 -12.09 1.08 22.86
C VAL A 332 -12.80 -0.25 22.75
N ARG A 333 -12.61 -1.13 23.73
CA ARG A 333 -13.32 -2.42 23.75
C ARG A 333 -14.82 -2.20 23.78
N SER A 334 -15.55 -2.93 22.94
CA SER A 334 -17.01 -2.88 22.92
C SER A 334 -17.61 -3.49 24.19
N VAL A 335 -16.98 -4.57 24.67
CA VAL A 335 -17.36 -5.25 25.91
C VAL A 335 -16.09 -5.42 26.77
N PRO A 336 -16.11 -5.01 28.05
CA PRO A 336 -14.99 -5.22 28.96
C PRO A 336 -14.62 -6.70 29.09
N LEU A 337 -13.33 -6.98 29.27
CA LEU A 337 -12.86 -8.30 29.68
C LEU A 337 -13.03 -8.44 31.19
N ASP A 338 -13.61 -9.55 31.63
CA ASP A 338 -13.81 -9.86 33.04
C ASP A 338 -12.80 -10.89 33.57
N CYS A 339 -11.93 -11.40 32.70
CA CYS A 339 -10.95 -12.45 32.97
C CYS A 339 -11.57 -13.73 33.57
N GLN A 340 -12.87 -13.97 33.29
CA GLN A 340 -13.59 -15.15 33.78
C GLN A 340 -13.63 -16.27 32.72
N LYS A 341 -14.30 -17.38 33.05
CA LYS A 341 -14.45 -18.53 32.15
C LYS A 341 -15.29 -18.12 30.93
N GLY A 342 -14.74 -18.35 29.74
CA GLY A 342 -15.45 -18.17 28.46
C GLY A 342 -14.79 -17.17 27.51
N GLU A 343 -13.77 -16.43 27.94
CA GLU A 343 -12.94 -15.65 27.04
C GLU A 343 -12.16 -16.53 26.06
N GLY A 344 -11.77 -15.95 24.93
CA GLY A 344 -10.98 -16.62 23.91
C GLY A 344 -10.41 -15.60 22.93
N PHE A 345 -10.04 -16.06 21.74
CA PHE A 345 -9.32 -15.22 20.78
C PHE A 345 -9.93 -15.29 19.40
N VAL A 346 -9.90 -14.15 18.72
CA VAL A 346 -10.15 -14.08 17.29
C VAL A 346 -8.83 -13.88 16.53
N LYS A 347 -8.65 -14.71 15.50
CA LYS A 347 -7.51 -14.61 14.60
C LYS A 347 -7.73 -13.48 13.59
N VAL A 348 -6.75 -12.59 13.50
CA VAL A 348 -6.63 -11.56 12.45
C VAL A 348 -5.37 -11.86 11.65
N ALA A 349 -5.55 -12.19 10.38
CA ALA A 349 -4.48 -12.59 9.48
C ALA A 349 -3.95 -11.41 8.64
N HIS A 350 -2.79 -11.61 8.00
CA HIS A 350 -2.19 -10.66 7.05
C HIS A 350 -1.89 -9.28 7.65
N VAL A 351 -1.41 -9.22 8.90
CA VAL A 351 -1.16 -7.96 9.58
C VAL A 351 0.32 -7.62 9.70
N LYS A 352 0.64 -6.32 9.59
CA LYS A 352 1.83 -5.76 10.24
C LYS A 352 1.53 -5.75 11.74
N LEU A 353 2.25 -6.57 12.51
CA LEU A 353 2.07 -6.62 13.97
C LEU A 353 2.17 -5.24 14.62
N PRO A 354 1.42 -4.97 15.72
CA PRO A 354 1.45 -3.70 16.43
C PRO A 354 2.85 -3.30 16.92
N ASP A 355 2.99 -2.06 17.39
CA ASP A 355 4.21 -1.60 18.05
C ASP A 355 4.50 -2.39 19.34
N LEU A 356 5.77 -2.44 19.76
CA LEU A 356 6.25 -3.23 20.88
C LEU A 356 6.41 -2.38 22.14
N LEU A 357 5.37 -1.64 22.52
CA LEU A 357 5.39 -0.74 23.67
C LEU A 357 5.24 -1.49 25.00
N GLU A 358 4.14 -2.23 25.14
CA GLU A 358 3.81 -2.99 26.36
C GLU A 358 3.66 -4.47 26.01
N ILE A 359 4.80 -5.18 25.94
CA ILE A 359 4.84 -6.57 25.49
C ILE A 359 5.57 -7.51 26.46
N GLN A 360 5.24 -8.80 26.37
CA GLN A 360 6.05 -9.90 26.88
C GLN A 360 6.49 -10.79 25.71
N LEU A 361 7.80 -11.04 25.61
CA LEU A 361 8.41 -11.86 24.55
C LEU A 361 9.02 -13.13 25.18
N ASN A 362 8.65 -14.29 24.64
CA ASN A 362 9.28 -15.57 24.97
C ASN A 362 9.54 -16.38 23.69
N THR A 363 10.79 -16.46 23.24
CA THR A 363 11.15 -17.13 21.97
C THR A 363 11.09 -18.66 22.04
N GLY A 364 11.07 -19.26 23.23
CA GLY A 364 11.02 -20.73 23.39
C GLY A 364 9.61 -21.31 23.42
N MET A 365 8.59 -20.46 23.53
CA MET A 365 7.20 -20.85 23.70
C MET A 365 6.51 -21.11 22.36
N GLY A 366 5.68 -22.15 22.28
CA GLY A 366 4.84 -22.44 21.11
C GLY A 366 3.52 -21.64 21.11
N LEU A 367 2.86 -21.53 19.97
CA LEU A 367 1.63 -20.73 19.83
C LEU A 367 0.49 -21.16 20.77
N LYS A 368 0.29 -22.48 20.97
CA LYS A 368 -0.74 -23.01 21.89
C LYS A 368 -0.44 -22.70 23.36
N GLU A 369 0.83 -22.74 23.73
CA GLU A 369 1.26 -22.37 25.08
C GLU A 369 1.13 -20.85 25.29
N CYS A 370 1.43 -20.06 24.25
CA CYS A 370 1.23 -18.60 24.24
C CYS A 370 -0.24 -18.22 24.47
N GLU A 371 -1.17 -18.92 23.83
CA GLU A 371 -2.61 -18.76 24.07
C GLU A 371 -2.97 -19.00 25.54
N HIS A 372 -2.48 -20.10 26.11
CA HIS A 372 -2.76 -20.48 27.49
C HIS A 372 -2.19 -19.48 28.51
N GLU A 373 -0.96 -19.02 28.28
CA GLU A 373 -0.32 -18.00 29.14
C GLU A 373 -1.00 -16.63 29.01
N CYS A 374 -1.43 -16.25 27.80
CA CYS A 374 -2.21 -15.03 27.61
C CYS A 374 -3.55 -15.09 28.36
N LEU A 375 -4.25 -16.23 28.33
CA LEU A 375 -5.51 -16.40 29.10
C LEU A 375 -5.30 -16.26 30.61
N LYS A 376 -4.21 -16.81 31.15
CA LYS A 376 -3.86 -16.67 32.58
C LYS A 376 -3.57 -15.23 32.97
N ASN A 377 -2.96 -14.46 32.07
CA ASN A 377 -2.62 -13.08 32.32
C ASN A 377 -3.79 -12.16 31.95
N CYS A 378 -4.56 -11.68 32.92
CA CYS A 378 -5.71 -10.80 32.68
C CYS A 378 -5.38 -9.47 31.98
N SER A 379 -4.11 -9.05 31.96
CA SER A 379 -3.69 -7.86 31.21
C SER A 379 -3.39 -8.17 29.74
N CYS A 380 -3.21 -9.44 29.36
CA CYS A 380 -2.94 -9.80 27.98
C CYS A 380 -4.17 -9.58 27.11
N ILE A 381 -4.04 -8.73 26.10
CA ILE A 381 -5.12 -8.39 25.17
C ILE A 381 -4.97 -9.02 23.79
N ALA A 382 -3.76 -9.43 23.41
CA ALA A 382 -3.50 -10.13 22.16
C ALA A 382 -2.18 -10.90 22.22
N TYR A 383 -2.03 -11.91 21.36
CA TYR A 383 -0.76 -12.61 21.16
C TYR A 383 -0.48 -12.97 19.70
N ALA A 384 0.79 -13.26 19.38
CA ALA A 384 1.23 -13.68 18.06
C ALA A 384 2.52 -14.50 18.13
N ASN A 385 2.83 -15.22 17.06
CA ASN A 385 4.17 -15.78 16.89
C ASN A 385 5.20 -14.67 16.71
N SER A 386 6.32 -14.78 17.42
CA SER A 386 7.45 -13.84 17.32
C SER A 386 8.27 -14.06 16.03
N ASN A 387 8.33 -15.31 15.59
CA ASN A 387 9.04 -15.76 14.41
C ASN A 387 8.11 -16.63 13.58
N ILE A 388 8.02 -16.39 12.27
CA ILE A 388 7.16 -17.16 11.35
C ILE A 388 7.93 -18.18 10.51
N SER A 389 9.25 -18.30 10.69
CA SER A 389 10.06 -19.33 10.01
C SER A 389 9.64 -20.74 10.45
N GLU A 390 9.77 -21.71 9.56
CA GLU A 390 9.64 -23.14 9.88
C GLU A 390 8.31 -23.55 10.56
N GLY A 391 7.20 -22.90 10.21
CA GLY A 391 5.88 -23.19 10.77
C GLY A 391 5.48 -22.35 11.99
N GLY A 392 6.35 -21.42 12.41
CA GLY A 392 6.07 -20.42 13.43
C GLY A 392 6.51 -20.82 14.84
N SER A 393 7.15 -19.89 15.55
CA SER A 393 7.69 -20.10 16.90
C SER A 393 7.79 -18.81 17.72
N GLY A 394 7.90 -18.98 19.03
CA GLY A 394 7.99 -17.93 20.02
C GLY A 394 6.67 -17.17 20.22
N CYS A 395 6.57 -16.47 21.34
CA CYS A 395 5.35 -15.84 21.81
C CYS A 395 5.58 -14.35 22.03
N LEU A 396 4.78 -13.51 21.37
CA LEU A 396 4.61 -12.09 21.67
C LEU A 396 3.24 -11.91 22.28
N MET A 397 3.15 -11.37 23.50
CA MET A 397 1.90 -10.99 24.14
C MET A 397 1.86 -9.47 24.34
N TRP A 398 0.77 -8.83 23.95
CA TRP A 398 0.51 -7.40 24.19
C TRP A 398 -0.32 -7.23 25.46
N LEU A 399 0.10 -6.32 26.33
CA LEU A 399 -0.54 -6.01 27.61
C LEU A 399 -1.27 -4.66 27.63
N GLY A 400 -1.03 -3.83 26.61
CA GLY A 400 -1.66 -2.52 26.43
C GLY A 400 -2.13 -2.33 24.99
N ASP A 401 -2.56 -1.12 24.65
CA ASP A 401 -3.20 -0.81 23.36
C ASP A 401 -2.38 -1.27 22.14
N LEU A 402 -3.09 -1.80 21.13
CA LEU A 402 -2.49 -2.22 19.86
C LEU A 402 -2.36 -1.00 18.94
N ILE A 403 -1.14 -0.52 18.72
CA ILE A 403 -0.87 0.69 17.93
C ILE A 403 -0.14 0.35 16.64
N ASP A 404 -0.41 1.10 15.57
CA ASP A 404 0.33 1.02 14.29
C ASP A 404 0.20 -0.35 13.60
N THR A 405 -1.03 -0.86 13.56
CA THR A 405 -1.41 -2.13 12.92
C THR A 405 -2.10 -1.86 11.58
N ARG A 406 -1.74 -2.61 10.55
CA ARG A 406 -2.35 -2.52 9.22
C ARG A 406 -2.42 -3.87 8.52
N GLU A 407 -3.27 -3.97 7.52
CA GLU A 407 -3.33 -5.13 6.62
C GLU A 407 -2.22 -5.10 5.56
N PHE A 408 -1.75 -6.27 5.13
CA PHE A 408 -0.68 -6.44 4.15
C PHE A 408 -0.99 -7.58 3.15
N PHE A 409 -1.24 -7.24 1.88
CA PHE A 409 -1.68 -8.22 0.86
C PHE A 409 -0.56 -8.91 0.07
N GLN A 410 0.72 -8.54 0.23
CA GLN A 410 1.76 -9.21 -0.56
C GLN A 410 1.91 -10.67 -0.09
N GLY A 411 1.57 -11.62 -0.97
CA GLY A 411 1.60 -13.06 -0.70
C GLY A 411 2.87 -13.49 0.04
N GLY A 412 2.71 -14.36 1.04
CA GLY A 412 3.76 -14.85 1.94
C GLY A 412 4.05 -13.99 3.17
N SER A 413 3.28 -12.91 3.41
CA SER A 413 3.40 -12.00 4.59
C SER A 413 2.36 -12.33 5.66
N GLU A 414 2.14 -13.62 5.90
CA GLU A 414 1.04 -14.15 6.70
C GLU A 414 1.40 -14.12 8.19
N GLN A 415 1.59 -12.91 8.74
CA GLN A 415 1.68 -12.78 10.19
C GLN A 415 0.28 -12.60 10.76
N GLU A 416 0.01 -13.36 11.81
CA GLU A 416 -1.29 -13.50 12.44
C GLU A 416 -1.20 -12.96 13.86
N ILE A 417 -2.24 -12.24 14.27
CA ILE A 417 -2.43 -11.80 15.65
C ILE A 417 -3.76 -12.35 16.17
N TYR A 418 -3.77 -12.80 17.41
CA TYR A 418 -4.91 -13.38 18.09
C TYR A 418 -5.37 -12.39 19.15
N ILE A 419 -6.53 -11.77 18.93
CA ILE A 419 -7.05 -10.70 19.79
C ILE A 419 -8.04 -11.29 20.79
N ARG A 420 -7.83 -11.00 22.08
CA ARG A 420 -8.65 -11.53 23.18
C ARG A 420 -10.03 -10.88 23.21
N LEU A 421 -11.07 -11.69 23.30
CA LEU A 421 -12.48 -11.30 23.32
C LEU A 421 -13.27 -12.03 24.41
N PRO A 422 -14.34 -11.42 24.95
CA PRO A 422 -15.26 -12.12 25.83
C PRO A 422 -16.11 -13.16 25.07
N ALA A 423 -16.62 -14.15 25.80
CA ALA A 423 -17.46 -15.24 25.25
C ALA A 423 -18.62 -14.72 24.38
N SER A 424 -19.28 -13.65 24.83
CA SER A 424 -20.41 -13.03 24.15
C SER A 424 -20.02 -12.43 22.81
N ALA A 425 -18.84 -11.83 22.69
CA ALA A 425 -18.34 -11.25 21.44
C ALA A 425 -17.76 -12.30 20.47
N MET A 426 -17.49 -13.51 20.97
CA MET A 426 -17.17 -14.68 20.14
C MET A 426 -18.42 -15.42 19.65
N SER A 427 -19.59 -15.16 20.26
CA SER A 427 -20.86 -15.65 19.73
C SER A 427 -21.26 -14.81 18.52
N GLY A 428 -21.44 -15.46 17.37
CA GLY A 428 -21.51 -14.82 16.06
C GLY A 428 -22.53 -13.69 15.91
N ILE A 429 -22.37 -12.91 14.83
CA ILE A 429 -23.19 -11.74 14.47
C ILE A 429 -24.67 -12.11 14.25
N PHE A 430 -24.90 -13.36 13.82
CA PHE A 430 -26.21 -13.89 13.50
C PHE A 430 -26.61 -14.97 14.49
N GLU A 431 -27.91 -15.11 14.71
CA GLU A 431 -28.50 -16.23 15.42
C GLU A 431 -29.58 -16.91 14.57
N LEU A 432 -29.75 -18.22 14.81
CA LEU A 432 -30.74 -19.06 14.15
C LEU A 432 -31.73 -19.53 15.20
N GLY A 433 -33.02 -19.42 14.92
CA GLY A 433 -34.04 -19.92 15.83
C GLY A 433 -35.45 -19.93 15.27
N PHE A 434 -36.41 -20.26 16.13
CA PHE A 434 -37.83 -20.24 15.80
C PHE A 434 -38.43 -18.87 16.07
N PHE A 435 -39.19 -18.32 15.12
CA PHE A 435 -39.86 -17.03 15.25
C PHE A 435 -41.26 -17.04 14.62
N SER A 436 -42.04 -16.00 14.93
CA SER A 436 -43.32 -15.67 14.30
C SER A 436 -43.27 -14.23 13.82
N PRO A 437 -43.45 -13.95 12.51
CA PRO A 437 -43.44 -12.59 11.99
C PRO A 437 -44.74 -11.85 12.32
N GLY A 438 -44.60 -10.57 12.69
CA GLY A 438 -45.73 -9.66 12.95
C GLY A 438 -46.71 -10.20 13.99
N THR A 439 -47.96 -10.38 13.57
CA THR A 439 -49.09 -10.90 14.35
C THR A 439 -49.42 -12.36 14.01
N SER A 440 -48.62 -13.00 13.16
CA SER A 440 -48.83 -14.36 12.70
C SER A 440 -48.74 -15.38 13.84
N LYS A 441 -49.64 -16.37 13.83
CA LYS A 441 -49.56 -17.55 14.72
C LYS A 441 -48.67 -18.67 14.14
N ASN A 442 -48.30 -18.54 12.87
CA ASN A 442 -47.43 -19.50 12.20
C ASN A 442 -46.00 -19.38 12.74
N ARG A 443 -45.29 -20.49 12.72
CA ARG A 443 -43.92 -20.60 13.22
C ARG A 443 -42.95 -20.94 12.08
N TYR A 444 -41.82 -20.26 12.10
CA TYR A 444 -40.78 -20.37 11.09
C TYR A 444 -39.41 -20.54 11.76
N VAL A 445 -38.48 -21.16 11.05
CA VAL A 445 -37.06 -21.17 11.41
C VAL A 445 -36.37 -20.11 10.57
N GLY A 446 -35.70 -19.16 11.21
CA GLY A 446 -35.03 -18.05 10.53
C GLY A 446 -33.68 -17.71 11.13
N ILE A 447 -32.92 -16.93 10.36
CA ILE A 447 -31.65 -16.33 10.76
C ILE A 447 -31.87 -14.83 10.86
N TRP A 448 -31.34 -14.18 11.90
CA TRP A 448 -31.42 -12.74 12.10
C TRP A 448 -30.18 -12.20 12.82
N TYR A 449 -30.04 -10.87 12.84
CA TYR A 449 -28.99 -10.20 13.59
C TYR A 449 -29.27 -10.24 15.09
N LYS A 450 -28.27 -10.64 15.87
CA LYS A 450 -28.41 -10.86 17.33
C LYS A 450 -28.64 -9.58 18.14
N GLU A 451 -28.04 -8.45 17.75
CA GLU A 451 -27.96 -7.23 18.58
C GLU A 451 -28.78 -6.04 18.04
N ILE A 452 -29.81 -6.28 17.22
CA ILE A 452 -30.67 -5.21 16.68
C ILE A 452 -31.99 -5.16 17.47
N PRO A 453 -32.47 -3.98 17.92
CA PRO A 453 -33.68 -3.85 18.77
C PRO A 453 -34.95 -4.45 18.15
N ASN A 454 -35.06 -4.41 16.82
CA ASN A 454 -36.08 -5.11 16.07
C ASN A 454 -35.43 -6.31 15.38
N THR A 455 -35.99 -7.50 15.58
CA THR A 455 -35.54 -8.73 14.93
C THR A 455 -35.63 -8.59 13.40
N THR A 456 -34.51 -8.30 12.76
CA THR A 456 -34.41 -8.24 11.29
C THR A 456 -34.06 -9.61 10.74
N VAL A 457 -35.09 -10.34 10.30
CA VAL A 457 -34.94 -11.67 9.72
C VAL A 457 -34.35 -11.58 8.31
N VAL A 458 -33.22 -12.25 8.09
CA VAL A 458 -32.45 -12.21 6.83
C VAL A 458 -32.62 -13.47 5.99
N TRP A 459 -33.05 -14.58 6.59
CA TRP A 459 -33.29 -15.85 5.90
C TRP A 459 -34.33 -16.69 6.63
N VAL A 460 -35.14 -17.47 5.90
CA VAL A 460 -36.21 -18.32 6.46
C VAL A 460 -36.20 -19.68 5.76
N ALA A 461 -36.14 -20.77 6.54
CA ALA A 461 -36.08 -22.14 6.00
C ALA A 461 -37.42 -22.56 5.39
N ASN A 462 -38.46 -22.57 6.22
CA ASN A 462 -39.78 -23.13 5.88
C ASN A 462 -40.77 -22.05 5.42
N ARG A 463 -40.32 -21.16 4.54
CA ARG A 463 -41.11 -19.99 4.13
C ARG A 463 -42.36 -20.36 3.31
N GLU A 464 -42.35 -21.49 2.61
CA GLU A 464 -43.50 -21.98 1.84
C GLU A 464 -44.52 -22.72 2.72
N THR A 465 -44.05 -23.47 3.72
CA THR A 465 -44.86 -24.32 4.58
C THR A 465 -44.58 -24.02 6.05
N PRO A 466 -45.42 -23.20 6.72
CA PRO A 466 -45.24 -22.89 8.13
C PRO A 466 -45.47 -24.07 9.06
N LEU A 467 -44.89 -24.00 10.25
CA LEU A 467 -45.37 -24.78 11.39
C LEU A 467 -46.61 -24.11 11.99
N LEU A 468 -47.58 -24.92 12.38
CA LEU A 468 -48.86 -24.44 12.93
C LEU A 468 -48.85 -24.32 14.47
N ASP A 469 -47.78 -24.78 15.11
CA ASP A 469 -47.59 -24.77 16.56
C ASP A 469 -46.10 -24.65 16.93
N THR A 470 -45.78 -24.76 18.21
CA THR A 470 -44.41 -24.69 18.75
C THR A 470 -43.73 -26.04 18.90
N SER A 471 -44.30 -27.13 18.38
CA SER A 471 -43.76 -28.49 18.51
C SER A 471 -42.64 -28.81 17.51
N GLY A 472 -42.35 -27.89 16.59
CA GLY A 472 -41.36 -28.08 15.55
C GLY A 472 -39.95 -28.33 16.08
N VAL A 473 -39.22 -29.24 15.44
CA VAL A 473 -37.84 -29.59 15.80
C VAL A 473 -36.96 -29.58 14.55
N LEU A 474 -35.88 -28.82 14.58
CA LEU A 474 -34.83 -28.85 13.57
C LEU A 474 -33.80 -29.92 13.95
N LYS A 475 -33.54 -30.88 13.07
CA LYS A 475 -32.63 -32.02 13.31
C LYS A 475 -31.66 -32.15 12.15
N LEU A 476 -30.42 -32.54 12.43
CA LEU A 476 -29.48 -33.00 11.42
C LEU A 476 -29.53 -34.53 11.38
N LYS A 477 -29.95 -35.09 10.24
CA LYS A 477 -29.98 -36.54 10.00
C LYS A 477 -28.77 -36.97 9.19
N SER A 478 -28.23 -38.15 9.49
CA SER A 478 -27.26 -38.81 8.61
C SER A 478 -27.93 -39.10 7.25
N PRO A 479 -27.28 -38.83 6.10
CA PRO A 479 -25.86 -38.52 5.93
C PRO A 479 -25.51 -37.02 5.76
N GLY A 480 -26.24 -36.11 6.42
CA GLY A 480 -26.03 -34.65 6.35
C GLY A 480 -27.24 -33.85 5.89
N ILE A 481 -28.45 -34.38 6.12
CA ILE A 481 -29.70 -33.71 5.74
C ILE A 481 -30.22 -32.94 6.96
N LEU A 482 -30.28 -31.61 6.86
CA LEU A 482 -30.94 -30.77 7.85
C LEU A 482 -32.44 -30.79 7.56
N VAL A 483 -33.24 -31.17 8.56
CA VAL A 483 -34.68 -31.39 8.43
C VAL A 483 -35.45 -30.72 9.55
N LEU A 484 -36.52 -30.02 9.20
CA LEU A 484 -37.51 -29.49 10.11
C LEU A 484 -38.73 -30.42 10.12
N VAL A 485 -39.06 -30.95 11.30
CA VAL A 485 -40.25 -31.78 11.51
C VAL A 485 -41.24 -31.12 12.45
N ASN A 486 -42.53 -31.43 12.32
CA ASN A 486 -43.57 -31.01 13.27
C ASN A 486 -43.70 -32.01 14.45
N GLY A 487 -44.68 -31.79 15.34
CA GLY A 487 -44.93 -32.64 16.50
C GLY A 487 -45.37 -34.08 16.19
N THR A 488 -45.93 -34.33 15.01
CA THR A 488 -46.23 -35.69 14.50
C THR A 488 -45.04 -36.32 13.76
N ASN A 489 -43.89 -35.65 13.74
CA ASN A 489 -42.65 -36.05 13.06
C ASN A 489 -42.76 -36.07 11.52
N ASP A 490 -43.76 -35.38 10.96
CA ASP A 490 -43.88 -35.12 9.53
C ASP A 490 -42.85 -34.06 9.11
N THR A 491 -42.28 -34.23 7.92
CA THR A 491 -41.27 -33.31 7.39
C THR A 491 -41.94 -32.06 6.81
N ILE A 492 -41.61 -30.91 7.38
CA ILE A 492 -42.09 -29.60 6.94
C ILE A 492 -41.12 -28.96 5.93
N TRP A 493 -39.82 -29.12 6.17
CA TRP A 493 -38.77 -28.61 5.31
C TRP A 493 -37.51 -29.48 5.43
N SER A 494 -36.75 -29.62 4.35
CA SER A 494 -35.47 -30.34 4.37
C SER A 494 -34.51 -29.83 3.31
N THR A 495 -33.22 -29.90 3.60
CA THR A 495 -32.15 -29.59 2.64
C THR A 495 -32.00 -30.69 1.59
N ASN A 496 -31.66 -30.30 0.36
CA ASN A 496 -31.24 -31.24 -0.67
C ASN A 496 -29.70 -31.32 -0.70
N THR A 497 -29.14 -32.46 -0.32
CA THR A 497 -27.68 -32.70 -0.31
C THR A 497 -27.30 -33.66 -1.43
N SER A 498 -26.34 -33.27 -2.27
CA SER A 498 -25.85 -34.10 -3.38
C SER A 498 -24.85 -35.19 -2.96
N ARG A 499 -24.21 -35.02 -1.79
CA ARG A 499 -23.19 -35.93 -1.25
C ARG A 499 -23.45 -36.25 0.23
N SER A 500 -22.97 -37.41 0.66
CA SER A 500 -23.04 -37.89 2.04
C SER A 500 -21.79 -37.50 2.82
N ALA A 501 -21.94 -37.06 4.08
CA ALA A 501 -20.83 -36.83 5.01
C ALA A 501 -20.73 -37.96 6.03
N GLN A 502 -19.50 -38.22 6.48
CA GLN A 502 -19.20 -39.23 7.49
C GLN A 502 -19.60 -38.75 8.89
N ASP A 503 -19.26 -37.50 9.22
CA ASP A 503 -19.63 -36.84 10.49
C ASP A 503 -20.24 -35.46 10.19
N PRO A 504 -21.54 -35.41 9.81
CA PRO A 504 -22.16 -34.18 9.40
C PRO A 504 -22.34 -33.21 10.58
N VAL A 505 -21.96 -31.96 10.36
CA VAL A 505 -22.23 -30.83 11.25
C VAL A 505 -23.00 -29.74 10.51
N ALA A 506 -23.92 -29.11 11.23
CA ALA A 506 -24.63 -27.93 10.77
C ALA A 506 -24.11 -26.72 11.55
N GLN A 507 -23.61 -25.70 10.85
CA GLN A 507 -22.92 -24.56 11.45
C GLN A 507 -23.43 -23.25 10.86
N LEU A 508 -23.80 -22.31 11.72
CA LEU A 508 -24.08 -20.92 11.35
C LEU A 508 -22.77 -20.13 11.35
N LEU A 509 -22.42 -19.52 10.21
CA LEU A 509 -21.21 -18.71 10.06
C LEU A 509 -21.47 -17.23 10.42
N ASP A 510 -20.42 -16.48 10.75
CA ASP A 510 -20.48 -15.04 11.06
C ASP A 510 -21.03 -14.17 9.91
N LEU A 511 -21.05 -14.70 8.68
CA LEU A 511 -21.65 -14.04 7.51
C LEU A 511 -23.17 -14.24 7.43
N GLY A 512 -23.77 -15.03 8.34
CA GLY A 512 -25.19 -15.39 8.30
C GLY A 512 -25.50 -16.57 7.40
N ASN A 513 -24.48 -17.24 6.85
CA ASN A 513 -24.65 -18.46 6.06
C ASN A 513 -24.73 -19.68 6.97
N MET A 514 -25.88 -20.36 6.97
CA MET A 514 -26.03 -21.67 7.58
C MET A 514 -25.54 -22.73 6.60
N VAL A 515 -24.54 -23.52 7.01
CA VAL A 515 -23.91 -24.54 6.16
C VAL A 515 -24.01 -25.92 6.80
N VAL A 516 -24.07 -26.95 5.97
CA VAL A 516 -23.87 -28.34 6.39
C VAL A 516 -22.57 -28.85 5.77
N ARG A 517 -21.68 -29.43 6.57
CA ARG A 517 -20.36 -29.92 6.14
C ARG A 517 -19.92 -31.12 6.97
N ASN A 518 -18.79 -31.75 6.62
CA ASN A 518 -18.14 -32.71 7.49
C ASN A 518 -17.39 -31.96 8.62
N SER A 519 -17.35 -32.52 9.84
CA SER A 519 -16.75 -31.87 11.02
C SER A 519 -15.27 -31.52 10.85
N ASP A 520 -14.51 -32.42 10.23
CA ASP A 520 -13.06 -32.32 10.01
C ASP A 520 -12.65 -31.40 8.84
N ASP A 521 -13.60 -31.01 7.98
CA ASP A 521 -13.29 -30.19 6.80
C ASP A 521 -13.05 -28.72 7.17
N GLU A 522 -12.09 -28.08 6.50
CA GLU A 522 -11.91 -26.62 6.56
C GLU A 522 -13.17 -25.89 6.07
N ILE A 523 -13.47 -24.73 6.66
CA ILE A 523 -14.63 -23.90 6.30
C ILE A 523 -14.37 -23.19 4.96
N LYS A 524 -14.60 -23.91 3.86
CA LYS A 524 -14.49 -23.43 2.47
C LYS A 524 -15.71 -23.86 1.67
N ALA A 525 -16.11 -23.04 0.70
CA ALA A 525 -17.33 -23.26 -0.10
C ALA A 525 -17.36 -24.63 -0.80
N GLU A 526 -16.21 -25.12 -1.26
CA GLU A 526 -16.04 -26.44 -1.87
C GLU A 526 -16.34 -27.64 -0.94
N ASN A 527 -16.33 -27.43 0.37
CA ASN A 527 -16.57 -28.46 1.38
C ASN A 527 -18.01 -28.45 1.91
N PHE A 528 -18.86 -27.50 1.51
CA PHE A 528 -20.25 -27.45 1.95
C PHE A 528 -21.10 -28.49 1.21
N LEU A 529 -21.82 -29.35 1.94
CA LEU A 529 -22.83 -30.27 1.41
C LEU A 529 -24.09 -29.50 0.99
N TRP A 530 -24.41 -28.45 1.76
CA TRP A 530 -25.53 -27.55 1.56
C TRP A 530 -25.23 -26.21 2.24
N GLN A 531 -25.80 -25.12 1.72
CA GLN A 531 -25.73 -23.80 2.33
C GLN A 531 -27.00 -22.98 2.09
N SER A 532 -27.35 -22.14 3.06
CA SER A 532 -28.53 -21.26 3.00
C SER A 532 -28.43 -20.20 1.90
N PHE A 533 -27.21 -19.77 1.56
CA PHE A 533 -26.96 -18.73 0.55
C PHE A 533 -27.35 -19.14 -0.88
N ASP A 534 -27.54 -20.43 -1.14
CA ASP A 534 -28.08 -20.91 -2.42
C ASP A 534 -29.62 -20.78 -2.51
N TYR A 535 -30.28 -20.35 -1.43
CA TYR A 535 -31.74 -20.19 -1.32
C TYR A 535 -32.10 -18.82 -0.74
N PRO A 536 -31.85 -17.72 -1.48
CA PRO A 536 -32.09 -16.37 -0.99
C PRO A 536 -33.57 -16.05 -0.74
N GLY A 537 -33.82 -15.17 0.23
CA GLY A 537 -35.14 -14.68 0.60
C GLY A 537 -35.46 -13.31 -0.01
N ASN A 538 -35.91 -12.40 0.84
CA ASN A 538 -36.12 -10.97 0.53
C ASN A 538 -34.91 -10.09 0.88
N THR A 539 -33.87 -10.68 1.48
CA THR A 539 -32.67 -9.96 1.96
C THR A 539 -31.43 -10.51 1.26
N LEU A 540 -30.48 -9.62 0.99
CA LEU A 540 -29.21 -9.92 0.35
C LEU A 540 -28.06 -9.66 1.32
N LEU A 541 -27.33 -10.74 1.66
CA LEU A 541 -26.14 -10.68 2.51
C LEU A 541 -24.88 -10.81 1.66
N SER A 542 -23.75 -10.33 2.21
CA SER A 542 -22.44 -10.50 1.57
C SER A 542 -22.12 -11.98 1.36
N GLY A 543 -21.77 -12.37 0.13
CA GLY A 543 -21.50 -13.77 -0.25
C GLY A 543 -22.69 -14.52 -0.86
N MET A 544 -23.92 -13.95 -0.82
CA MET A 544 -25.06 -14.52 -1.54
C MET A 544 -24.95 -14.25 -3.04
N LYS A 545 -25.46 -15.19 -3.84
CA LYS A 545 -25.42 -15.11 -5.31
C LYS A 545 -26.71 -14.53 -5.87
N LEU A 546 -26.58 -13.81 -6.98
CA LEU A 546 -27.70 -13.38 -7.84
C LEU A 546 -27.38 -13.75 -9.29
N GLY A 547 -28.36 -14.31 -10.01
CA GLY A 547 -28.22 -14.67 -11.43
C GLY A 547 -28.43 -16.14 -11.70
N LYS A 548 -27.74 -16.66 -12.71
CA LYS A 548 -27.96 -18.04 -13.18
C LYS A 548 -26.65 -18.78 -13.33
N ASN A 549 -26.59 -19.98 -12.76
CA ASN A 549 -25.56 -20.94 -13.08
C ASN A 549 -25.82 -21.47 -14.51
N LEU A 550 -24.99 -21.10 -15.46
CA LEU A 550 -25.15 -21.52 -16.86
C LEU A 550 -24.87 -23.01 -17.09
N LEU A 551 -24.18 -23.69 -16.16
CA LEU A 551 -23.90 -25.12 -16.24
C LEU A 551 -25.04 -25.96 -15.64
N THR A 552 -25.53 -25.59 -14.46
CA THR A 552 -26.59 -26.36 -13.76
C THR A 552 -28.00 -25.86 -14.06
N GLY A 553 -28.14 -24.67 -14.62
CA GLY A 553 -29.42 -23.98 -14.83
C GLY A 553 -30.01 -23.39 -13.56
N GLN A 554 -29.35 -23.50 -12.40
CA GLN A 554 -29.84 -22.97 -11.13
C GLN A 554 -29.93 -21.44 -11.17
N GLU A 555 -31.08 -20.91 -10.78
CA GLU A 555 -31.32 -19.46 -10.70
C GLU A 555 -31.37 -19.00 -9.25
N TRP A 556 -30.70 -17.89 -8.98
CA TRP A 556 -30.74 -17.16 -7.74
C TRP A 556 -31.39 -15.81 -7.99
N TYR A 557 -32.46 -15.52 -7.26
CA TYR A 557 -33.22 -14.27 -7.35
C TYR A 557 -33.86 -13.98 -5.99
N PHE A 558 -34.21 -12.72 -5.75
CA PHE A 558 -34.90 -12.33 -4.53
C PHE A 558 -36.40 -12.24 -4.76
N SER A 559 -37.15 -12.57 -3.72
CA SER A 559 -38.60 -12.38 -3.70
C SER A 559 -38.99 -11.65 -2.43
N SER A 560 -39.88 -10.67 -2.59
CA SER A 560 -40.61 -10.06 -1.47
C SER A 560 -41.26 -11.13 -0.58
N TRP A 561 -41.61 -10.76 0.65
CA TRP A 561 -42.55 -11.54 1.44
C TRP A 561 -43.98 -11.29 0.90
N LYS A 562 -44.89 -12.25 1.10
CA LYS A 562 -46.30 -12.07 0.73
C LYS A 562 -46.95 -10.94 1.52
N SER A 563 -46.56 -10.81 2.80
CA SER A 563 -46.99 -9.74 3.71
C SER A 563 -46.04 -9.67 4.91
N ASP A 564 -46.23 -8.69 5.80
CA ASP A 564 -45.46 -8.58 7.05
C ASP A 564 -45.65 -9.79 7.99
N ASP A 565 -46.71 -10.57 7.79
CA ASP A 565 -47.07 -11.76 8.59
C ASP A 565 -46.79 -13.11 7.87
N ASP A 566 -46.39 -13.09 6.59
CA ASP A 566 -46.15 -14.29 5.77
C ASP A 566 -44.85 -14.16 4.94
N PRO A 567 -43.78 -14.85 5.34
CA PRO A 567 -42.48 -14.80 4.68
C PRO A 567 -42.42 -15.62 3.38
N GLY A 568 -43.52 -16.25 2.98
CA GLY A 568 -43.61 -16.97 1.70
C GLY A 568 -43.27 -16.07 0.51
N PRO A 569 -42.87 -16.65 -0.65
CA PRO A 569 -42.52 -15.88 -1.84
C PRO A 569 -43.67 -14.99 -2.29
N GLY A 570 -43.45 -13.68 -2.27
CA GLY A 570 -44.35 -12.64 -2.73
C GLY A 570 -44.24 -12.40 -4.24
N VAL A 571 -45.09 -11.50 -4.76
CA VAL A 571 -45.25 -11.27 -6.21
C VAL A 571 -44.13 -10.40 -6.80
N VAL A 572 -43.47 -9.59 -5.97
CA VAL A 572 -42.35 -8.75 -6.40
C VAL A 572 -41.05 -9.54 -6.33
N THR A 573 -40.31 -9.57 -7.44
CA THR A 573 -39.02 -10.26 -7.56
C THR A 573 -37.93 -9.34 -8.09
N PHE A 574 -36.70 -9.58 -7.63
CA PHE A 574 -35.50 -8.96 -8.17
C PHE A 574 -34.63 -10.02 -8.84
N VAL A 575 -34.50 -9.91 -10.15
CA VAL A 575 -33.86 -10.92 -11.00
C VAL A 575 -32.71 -10.29 -11.78
N LEU A 576 -31.68 -11.09 -12.06
CA LEU A 576 -30.68 -10.75 -13.06
C LEU A 576 -31.03 -11.48 -14.35
N ASP A 577 -31.28 -10.72 -15.39
CA ASP A 577 -31.38 -11.24 -16.75
C ASP A 577 -29.98 -11.33 -17.38
N THR A 578 -29.64 -12.53 -17.84
CA THR A 578 -28.38 -12.82 -18.52
C THR A 578 -28.58 -13.01 -20.03
N GLN A 579 -29.77 -12.77 -20.58
CA GLN A 579 -30.00 -12.78 -22.02
C GLN A 579 -29.46 -11.49 -22.65
N GLY A 580 -28.30 -11.60 -23.30
CA GLY A 580 -27.60 -10.43 -23.84
C GLY A 580 -26.63 -9.82 -22.82
N TYR A 581 -26.56 -8.49 -22.75
CA TYR A 581 -25.75 -7.84 -21.71
C TYR A 581 -26.49 -7.94 -20.37
N PRO A 582 -25.80 -8.37 -19.29
CA PRO A 582 -26.43 -8.55 -18.00
C PRO A 582 -27.11 -7.29 -17.51
N GLN A 583 -28.34 -7.44 -17.03
CA GLN A 583 -29.15 -6.35 -16.50
C GLN A 583 -30.04 -6.88 -15.38
N THR A 584 -30.33 -6.04 -14.40
CA THR A 584 -31.19 -6.41 -13.28
C THR A 584 -32.56 -5.80 -13.46
N PHE A 585 -33.59 -6.56 -13.08
CA PHE A 585 -34.98 -6.14 -13.16
C PHE A 585 -35.68 -6.33 -11.82
N LEU A 586 -36.45 -5.32 -11.43
CA LEU A 586 -37.50 -5.46 -10.43
C LEU A 586 -38.81 -5.71 -11.16
N ARG A 587 -39.45 -6.85 -10.89
CA ARG A 587 -40.70 -7.27 -11.53
C ARG A 587 -41.81 -7.40 -10.50
N ASN A 588 -43.02 -7.04 -10.89
CA ASN A 588 -44.25 -7.39 -10.18
C ASN A 588 -45.05 -8.35 -11.08
N GLY A 589 -44.90 -9.65 -10.83
CA GLY A 589 -45.41 -10.68 -11.74
C GLY A 589 -44.80 -10.56 -13.13
N ALA A 590 -45.64 -10.32 -14.15
CA ALA A 590 -45.21 -10.15 -15.54
C ALA A 590 -44.82 -8.70 -15.90
N THR A 591 -45.05 -7.74 -15.00
CA THR A 591 -44.79 -6.31 -15.25
C THR A 591 -43.41 -5.93 -14.73
N GLU A 592 -42.61 -5.28 -15.58
CA GLU A 592 -41.31 -4.72 -15.18
C GLU A 592 -41.52 -3.34 -14.55
N LEU A 593 -41.07 -3.16 -13.31
CA LEU A 593 -41.18 -1.91 -12.56
C LEU A 593 -39.92 -1.05 -12.69
N TYR A 594 -38.76 -1.70 -12.81
CA TYR A 594 -37.46 -1.05 -12.90
C TYR A 594 -36.47 -1.97 -13.62
N GLY A 595 -35.63 -1.36 -14.46
CA GLY A 595 -34.45 -2.00 -15.03
C GLY A 595 -33.20 -1.18 -14.74
N SER A 596 -32.08 -1.83 -14.42
CA SER A 596 -30.80 -1.13 -14.25
C SER A 596 -30.21 -0.60 -15.57
N GLY A 597 -30.75 -1.07 -16.69
CA GLY A 597 -30.08 -1.00 -17.99
C GLY A 597 -28.97 -2.06 -18.13
N PRO A 598 -28.46 -2.25 -19.37
CA PRO A 598 -27.41 -3.22 -19.66
C PRO A 598 -26.08 -2.81 -19.04
N TRP A 599 -25.33 -3.80 -18.56
CA TRP A 599 -23.98 -3.61 -18.04
C TRP A 599 -23.05 -2.95 -19.07
N ASN A 600 -22.44 -1.82 -18.70
CA ASN A 600 -21.63 -0.94 -19.55
C ASN A 600 -20.18 -1.43 -19.80
N GLY A 601 -19.96 -2.75 -19.82
CA GLY A 601 -18.65 -3.37 -20.01
C GLY A 601 -18.03 -3.13 -21.41
N SER A 602 -17.06 -3.96 -21.79
CA SER A 602 -16.41 -3.88 -23.10
C SER A 602 -17.35 -4.29 -24.25
N GLY A 603 -17.73 -3.35 -25.13
CA GLY A 603 -18.50 -3.62 -26.34
C GLY A 603 -19.20 -2.36 -26.91
N CYS A 604 -19.80 -2.49 -28.09
CA CYS A 604 -20.66 -1.46 -28.68
C CYS A 604 -22.10 -1.98 -28.72
N LEU A 605 -23.04 -1.20 -28.18
CA LEU A 605 -24.47 -1.50 -28.22
C LEU A 605 -25.12 -0.73 -29.37
N LEU A 606 -25.97 -1.41 -30.12
CA LEU A 606 -26.75 -0.81 -31.21
C LEU A 606 -28.23 -1.00 -30.91
N TRP A 607 -28.99 0.08 -30.97
CA TRP A 607 -30.44 0.09 -30.78
C TRP A 607 -31.14 0.28 -32.12
N PHE A 608 -32.17 -0.53 -32.37
CA PHE A 608 -32.96 -0.52 -33.60
C PHE A 608 -34.44 -0.43 -33.23
N GLY A 609 -34.89 0.75 -32.80
CA GLY A 609 -36.25 0.98 -32.34
C GLY A 609 -36.38 2.24 -31.48
N ASN A 610 -37.50 2.32 -30.76
CA ASN A 610 -37.75 3.42 -29.82
C ASN A 610 -36.75 3.35 -28.66
N LEU A 611 -36.10 4.48 -28.37
CA LEU A 611 -35.28 4.64 -27.17
C LEU A 611 -36.20 5.05 -26.02
N ILE A 612 -36.28 4.21 -24.99
CA ILE A 612 -37.16 4.39 -23.83
C ILE A 612 -36.33 4.39 -22.54
N ASP A 613 -36.90 4.97 -21.47
CA ASP A 613 -36.33 4.95 -20.11
C ASP A 613 -34.90 5.54 -20.00
N ILE A 614 -34.61 6.57 -20.80
CA ILE A 614 -33.33 7.32 -20.76
C ILE A 614 -33.39 8.35 -19.64
N LYS A 615 -32.33 8.40 -18.82
CA LYS A 615 -32.17 9.36 -17.72
C LYS A 615 -30.83 10.10 -17.80
N GLU A 616 -30.85 11.41 -17.57
CA GLU A 616 -29.66 12.24 -17.45
C GLU A 616 -29.05 12.14 -16.04
N PHE A 617 -27.72 12.00 -15.95
CA PHE A 617 -26.98 11.94 -14.70
C PHE A 617 -26.23 13.26 -14.47
N ILE A 618 -26.54 13.95 -13.36
CA ILE A 618 -26.01 15.29 -13.04
C ILE A 618 -24.56 15.25 -12.54
N GLU A 619 -24.13 14.14 -11.95
CA GLU A 619 -22.76 13.92 -11.51
C GLU A 619 -22.26 12.59 -12.08
N GLY A 620 -21.04 12.56 -12.63
CA GLY A 620 -20.49 11.45 -13.41
C GLY A 620 -20.91 10.03 -13.00
N GLY A 621 -21.24 9.20 -13.99
CA GLY A 621 -21.76 7.83 -13.81
C GLY A 621 -22.63 7.33 -14.98
N GLY A 622 -23.10 8.22 -15.86
CA GLY A 622 -23.78 7.86 -17.12
C GLY A 622 -22.81 7.50 -18.25
N GLN A 623 -23.37 7.04 -19.37
CA GLN A 623 -22.63 6.74 -20.60
C GLN A 623 -23.14 7.59 -21.76
N ASP A 624 -22.24 7.98 -22.66
CA ASP A 624 -22.61 8.67 -23.90
C ASP A 624 -23.35 7.71 -24.83
N ILE A 625 -24.51 8.16 -25.34
CA ILE A 625 -25.23 7.49 -26.42
C ILE A 625 -25.14 8.33 -27.69
N TYR A 626 -24.80 7.69 -28.81
CA TYR A 626 -24.72 8.34 -30.11
C TYR A 626 -25.99 8.05 -30.89
N VAL A 627 -26.90 9.02 -30.93
CA VAL A 627 -28.16 8.90 -31.68
C VAL A 627 -27.91 9.31 -33.13
N ARG A 628 -28.24 8.42 -34.07
CA ARG A 628 -28.22 8.74 -35.50
C ARG A 628 -29.33 9.75 -35.79
N MET A 629 -28.96 10.92 -36.30
CA MET A 629 -29.90 11.99 -36.69
C MET A 629 -29.79 12.29 -38.19
N ALA A 630 -30.81 12.94 -38.75
CA ALA A 630 -30.73 13.48 -40.10
C ALA A 630 -29.66 14.59 -40.17
N SER A 631 -28.97 14.72 -41.31
CA SER A 631 -27.92 15.74 -41.48
C SER A 631 -28.43 17.17 -41.25
N SER A 632 -29.69 17.45 -41.59
CA SER A 632 -30.34 18.74 -41.37
C SER A 632 -30.54 19.10 -39.89
N GLU A 633 -30.54 18.12 -38.98
CA GLU A 633 -30.79 18.33 -37.54
C GLU A 633 -29.47 18.45 -36.74
N SER A 634 -28.36 17.95 -37.28
CA SER A 634 -27.05 17.99 -36.61
C SER A 634 -26.43 19.40 -36.62
N GLU A 635 -26.70 20.20 -37.67
CA GLU A 635 -26.19 21.57 -37.82
C GLU A 635 -26.72 22.51 -36.72
N GLY A 636 -27.91 22.25 -36.18
CA GLY A 636 -28.51 23.02 -35.07
C GLY A 636 -27.76 22.85 -33.74
N TYR A 637 -27.33 21.62 -33.42
CA TYR A 637 -26.61 21.31 -32.18
C TYR A 637 -25.12 21.70 -32.22
N ALA A 638 -24.48 21.64 -33.39
CA ALA A 638 -23.09 22.09 -33.55
C ALA A 638 -22.93 23.61 -33.33
N ASN A 639 -24.01 24.37 -33.56
CA ASN A 639 -24.03 25.82 -33.35
C ASN A 639 -24.29 26.21 -31.89
N SER A 640 -25.04 25.41 -31.11
CA SER A 640 -25.28 25.69 -29.67
C SER A 640 -24.04 25.42 -28.80
N ALA A 641 -23.24 24.38 -29.12
CA ALA A 641 -21.99 24.08 -28.40
C ALA A 641 -20.90 25.16 -28.58
N LYS A 642 -20.94 25.95 -29.66
CA LYS A 642 -20.02 27.08 -29.90
C LYS A 642 -20.36 28.34 -29.11
N ILE A 643 -21.55 28.44 -28.52
CA ILE A 643 -22.05 29.65 -27.85
C ILE A 643 -21.62 29.70 -26.36
N GLY A 644 -21.14 28.60 -25.77
CA GLY A 644 -20.71 28.51 -24.36
C GLY A 644 -19.24 28.87 -24.05
N ARG A 645 -18.36 29.05 -25.04
CA ARG A 645 -16.96 29.51 -24.82
C ARG A 645 -16.82 31.02 -25.10
N SER A 646 -17.29 31.81 -24.14
CA SER A 646 -17.32 33.28 -24.19
C SER A 646 -15.94 33.94 -23.97
N LYS A 647 -15.52 34.74 -24.96
CA LYS A 647 -14.94 36.09 -24.84
C LYS A 647 -13.82 36.36 -23.80
N THR A 648 -12.68 35.67 -23.86
CA THR A 648 -11.47 36.16 -23.16
C THR A 648 -10.13 35.95 -23.89
N TRP A 649 -10.12 35.45 -25.13
CA TRP A 649 -8.85 35.22 -25.89
C TRP A 649 -8.65 36.13 -27.12
N ARG A 650 -9.62 36.98 -27.45
CA ARG A 650 -9.52 37.86 -28.64
C ARG A 650 -8.60 39.08 -28.49
N TRP A 651 -8.12 39.40 -27.28
CA TRP A 651 -7.29 40.60 -27.06
C TRP A 651 -5.78 40.34 -26.97
N ILE A 652 -5.31 39.11 -26.80
CA ILE A 652 -3.87 38.83 -26.64
C ILE A 652 -3.18 38.49 -27.97
N ILE A 653 -3.88 37.92 -28.95
CA ILE A 653 -3.28 37.55 -30.24
C ILE A 653 -3.15 38.75 -31.21
N ILE A 654 -3.91 39.83 -30.98
CA ILE A 654 -3.85 41.04 -31.81
C ILE A 654 -2.57 41.87 -31.53
N ALA A 655 -1.89 41.63 -30.40
CA ALA A 655 -0.63 42.32 -30.07
C ALA A 655 0.62 41.74 -30.76
N LEU A 656 0.56 40.53 -31.34
CA LEU A 656 1.74 39.87 -31.93
C LEU A 656 1.70 39.72 -33.46
N ALA A 657 0.62 40.14 -34.13
CA ALA A 657 0.43 39.96 -35.57
C ALA A 657 0.66 41.24 -36.40
N VAL A 658 1.40 42.23 -35.89
CA VAL A 658 1.77 43.45 -36.66
C VAL A 658 3.23 43.47 -37.14
N SER A 659 4.10 42.51 -36.78
CA SER A 659 5.54 42.67 -37.09
C SER A 659 6.19 41.70 -38.08
N MET A 660 5.48 40.81 -38.77
CA MET A 660 6.12 40.05 -39.88
C MET A 660 5.16 39.72 -41.02
N THR A 661 4.81 40.74 -41.79
CA THR A 661 4.75 40.62 -43.24
C THR A 661 6.16 40.86 -43.78
N LEU A 662 6.72 39.92 -44.55
CA LEU A 662 7.57 40.15 -45.75
C LEU A 662 8.03 38.81 -46.35
N LEU A 663 7.31 38.42 -47.42
CA LEU A 663 7.78 37.87 -48.70
C LEU A 663 8.43 36.47 -48.76
N THR A 664 7.70 35.47 -49.33
CA THR A 664 7.85 34.84 -50.69
C THR A 664 8.85 33.67 -50.73
N THR A 665 8.72 32.55 -51.45
CA THR A 665 7.88 32.01 -52.55
C THR A 665 8.27 30.52 -52.72
N ALA A 666 7.33 29.60 -53.00
CA ALA A 666 7.23 28.74 -54.21
C ALA A 666 7.13 27.27 -53.75
N ASP A 667 5.99 26.59 -53.86
CA ASP A 667 5.57 25.64 -54.91
C ASP A 667 5.41 24.25 -54.26
N SER A 668 4.58 23.30 -54.65
CA SER A 668 3.31 23.23 -55.36
C SER A 668 2.78 21.80 -55.05
N CYS A 669 1.46 21.68 -54.82
CA CYS A 669 0.57 20.55 -55.11
C CYS A 669 1.00 19.09 -54.80
N MET A 670 0.22 18.37 -53.99
CA MET A 670 -0.64 17.28 -54.50
C MET A 670 -1.58 16.72 -53.42
N GLN A 671 -2.84 16.56 -53.83
CA GLN A 671 -3.91 15.81 -53.16
C GLN A 671 -3.53 14.32 -53.02
N PHE A 672 -4.04 13.64 -51.98
CA PHE A 672 -5.07 12.60 -52.18
C PHE A 672 -5.69 12.18 -50.85
N GLU A 673 -6.99 11.94 -50.92
CA GLU A 673 -7.85 11.44 -49.86
C GLU A 673 -7.62 9.96 -49.54
N SER A 674 -8.08 9.64 -48.33
CA SER A 674 -8.85 8.44 -47.97
C SER A 674 -8.13 7.22 -47.41
N ALA A 675 -8.86 6.68 -46.43
CA ALA A 675 -8.94 5.29 -46.01
C ALA A 675 -7.83 4.74 -45.10
N GLY A 676 -8.20 4.67 -43.82
CA GLY A 676 -8.18 3.41 -43.08
C GLY A 676 -6.84 2.95 -42.52
N GLN A 677 -6.75 2.85 -41.20
CA GLN A 677 -6.81 1.56 -40.50
C GLN A 677 -6.51 1.78 -39.01
N VAL A 678 -7.42 1.26 -38.18
CA VAL A 678 -7.24 1.12 -36.73
C VAL A 678 -6.39 -0.13 -36.50
N TYR A 679 -5.27 0.02 -35.78
CA TYR A 679 -4.57 -1.09 -35.13
C TYR A 679 -4.74 -0.97 -33.62
N VAL A 680 -5.24 -2.05 -33.02
CA VAL A 680 -5.44 -2.23 -31.57
C VAL A 680 -4.09 -2.52 -30.90
N GLY A 681 -3.79 -1.80 -29.82
CA GLY A 681 -2.60 -1.99 -28.97
C GLY A 681 -2.99 -2.20 -27.50
N ASN A 682 -2.30 -3.15 -26.88
CA ASN A 682 -2.67 -3.92 -25.70
C ASN A 682 -2.54 -3.22 -24.33
N SER A 683 -3.24 -3.83 -23.35
CA SER A 683 -2.98 -3.84 -21.89
C SER A 683 -3.51 -2.68 -21.05
N THR A 684 -4.50 -2.95 -20.18
CA THR A 684 -4.25 -3.05 -18.73
C THR A 684 -5.44 -3.58 -17.92
N THR A 685 -5.09 -4.49 -17.01
CA THR A 685 -5.86 -5.06 -15.91
C THR A 685 -5.96 -4.08 -14.74
N LEU A 686 -7.10 -4.00 -14.04
CA LEU A 686 -7.20 -3.39 -12.70
C LEU A 686 -8.16 -4.16 -11.77
N TYR A 687 -7.69 -4.37 -10.54
CA TYR A 687 -8.27 -5.16 -9.44
C TYR A 687 -9.18 -4.30 -8.54
N LEU A 688 -10.26 -4.93 -8.05
CA LEU A 688 -11.34 -4.36 -7.24
C LEU A 688 -11.07 -4.37 -5.73
N LEU A 689 -11.94 -3.63 -5.03
CA LEU A 689 -11.85 -3.30 -3.62
C LEU A 689 -13.20 -3.12 -2.94
N ASP A 690 -13.32 -3.79 -1.80
CA ASP A 690 -14.47 -3.89 -0.91
C ASP A 690 -14.62 -2.75 0.10
N SER A 691 -15.86 -2.24 0.24
CA SER A 691 -16.45 -1.77 1.49
C SER A 691 -17.99 -1.82 1.47
N PRO A 692 -18.67 -2.02 2.62
CA PRO A 692 -19.99 -2.64 2.72
C PRO A 692 -21.12 -1.61 2.92
N TYR A 693 -22.32 -1.92 2.43
CA TYR A 693 -23.56 -1.24 2.85
C TYR A 693 -24.71 -2.25 3.02
N LEU A 694 -25.47 -2.08 4.11
CA LEU A 694 -26.75 -2.72 4.39
C LEU A 694 -27.86 -2.07 3.56
N LEU A 695 -28.70 -2.86 2.90
CA LEU A 695 -29.87 -2.39 2.14
C LEU A 695 -31.14 -2.90 2.86
N HIS A 696 -31.87 -1.98 3.51
CA HIS A 696 -33.17 -2.25 4.10
C HIS A 696 -34.26 -1.78 3.14
N ILE A 697 -35.08 -2.70 2.63
CA ILE A 697 -36.21 -2.38 1.74
C ILE A 697 -37.40 -2.00 2.62
N ASN A 698 -37.72 -0.71 2.70
CA ASN A 698 -39.00 -0.24 3.27
C ASN A 698 -39.85 0.35 2.15
N GLY A 699 -40.72 -0.47 1.56
CA GLY A 699 -41.81 0.01 0.71
C GLY A 699 -41.40 0.51 -0.70
N PRO A 700 -42.36 1.07 -1.46
CA PRO A 700 -42.32 1.05 -2.93
C PRO A 700 -41.36 2.03 -3.62
N ASN A 701 -40.71 2.97 -2.91
CA ASN A 701 -40.23 4.22 -3.53
C ASN A 701 -38.76 4.64 -3.28
N SER A 702 -37.81 3.73 -2.99
CA SER A 702 -36.37 4.09 -3.07
C SER A 702 -35.41 2.90 -3.13
N TYR A 703 -34.50 2.87 -4.13
CA TYR A 703 -33.39 1.91 -4.24
C TYR A 703 -32.14 2.57 -4.88
N THR A 704 -30.92 2.13 -4.54
CA THR A 704 -29.66 2.52 -5.20
C THR A 704 -28.72 1.32 -5.27
N VAL A 705 -28.10 1.05 -6.43
CA VAL A 705 -27.28 -0.15 -6.72
C VAL A 705 -26.07 0.22 -7.59
N TYR A 706 -24.88 -0.36 -7.31
CA TYR A 706 -23.67 -0.35 -8.19
C TYR A 706 -23.14 -1.78 -8.40
N VAL A 707 -22.43 -2.01 -9.52
CA VAL A 707 -22.34 -3.30 -10.25
C VAL A 707 -20.88 -3.79 -10.52
N ALA A 708 -20.72 -5.10 -10.77
CA ALA A 708 -19.50 -5.92 -10.83
C ALA A 708 -18.93 -6.34 -12.24
N ARG A 709 -17.63 -6.68 -12.33
CA ARG A 709 -16.97 -7.47 -13.44
C ARG A 709 -16.80 -8.95 -13.02
N LYS A 710 -16.43 -9.93 -13.85
CA LYS A 710 -16.76 -10.46 -15.21
C LYS A 710 -15.84 -11.70 -15.26
N ASP A 711 -16.40 -12.92 -15.14
CA ASP A 711 -15.82 -14.26 -15.47
C ASP A 711 -16.67 -15.43 -14.91
N LEU A 712 -17.69 -15.13 -14.11
CA LEU A 712 -18.90 -15.92 -13.91
C LEU A 712 -20.08 -14.96 -14.11
N LEU A 713 -21.15 -15.35 -14.81
CA LEU A 713 -22.40 -14.56 -14.83
C LEU A 713 -23.29 -14.84 -13.59
N SER A 714 -22.64 -15.04 -12.44
CA SER A 714 -23.25 -15.02 -11.11
C SER A 714 -22.62 -13.86 -10.33
N PHE A 715 -23.43 -12.92 -9.85
CA PHE A 715 -22.96 -11.80 -9.04
C PHE A 715 -22.73 -12.27 -7.61
N ASP A 716 -21.51 -12.11 -7.11
CA ASP A 716 -21.14 -12.14 -5.69
C ASP A 716 -20.81 -10.69 -5.30
N LEU A 717 -21.45 -10.15 -4.27
CA LEU A 717 -21.45 -8.71 -3.94
C LEU A 717 -20.26 -8.23 -3.08
N GLY A 718 -19.25 -9.07 -2.88
CA GLY A 718 -18.03 -8.70 -2.15
C GLY A 718 -16.95 -8.07 -3.04
N THR A 719 -17.24 -7.05 -3.86
CA THR A 719 -16.20 -6.11 -4.38
C THR A 719 -16.78 -4.99 -5.26
N SER A 720 -16.96 -3.75 -4.74
CA SER A 720 -16.81 -2.48 -5.50
C SER A 720 -17.23 -1.21 -4.72
N ILE A 721 -16.26 -0.47 -4.15
CA ILE A 721 -16.39 1.00 -3.98
C ILE A 721 -15.02 1.66 -4.21
N GLY A 722 -14.96 2.61 -5.15
CA GLY A 722 -13.89 3.62 -5.21
C GLY A 722 -13.42 4.00 -6.60
N ALA A 723 -14.15 4.90 -7.28
CA ALA A 723 -13.56 5.68 -8.37
C ALA A 723 -14.24 7.06 -8.48
N ARG A 724 -13.70 8.08 -7.81
CA ARG A 724 -13.74 9.46 -8.30
C ARG A 724 -12.42 10.16 -8.02
N ASN A 725 -12.02 10.92 -9.04
CA ASN A 725 -10.98 11.94 -9.11
C ASN A 725 -9.52 11.47 -9.08
N ASN A 726 -8.90 11.42 -10.27
CA ASN A 726 -7.82 12.37 -10.53
C ASN A 726 -7.61 12.59 -12.04
N THR A 727 -7.68 13.86 -12.40
CA THR A 727 -6.96 14.50 -13.49
C THR A 727 -5.50 14.03 -13.56
N LEU A 728 -4.96 13.81 -14.76
CA LEU A 728 -3.64 14.32 -15.13
C LEU A 728 -3.38 14.22 -16.64
N THR A 729 -2.83 15.32 -17.10
CA THR A 729 -2.18 15.68 -18.37
C THR A 729 -1.22 14.63 -18.95
N GLU A 730 -1.11 14.69 -20.29
CA GLU A 730 -0.23 13.94 -21.19
C GLU A 730 1.28 13.99 -20.83
N ALA A 731 2.01 12.90 -21.12
CA ALA A 731 3.33 12.92 -21.79
C ALA A 731 3.87 11.50 -22.14
N SER A 732 4.02 11.25 -23.45
CA SER A 732 5.01 10.44 -24.19
C SER A 732 5.52 9.06 -23.68
N MET A 733 5.22 7.99 -24.44
CA MET A 733 5.98 6.73 -24.43
C MET A 733 6.92 6.64 -25.64
N GLY A 734 8.21 6.37 -25.36
CA GLY A 734 9.19 5.89 -26.32
C GLY A 734 9.22 4.35 -26.37
N THR A 735 9.34 3.81 -27.58
CA THR A 735 9.42 2.39 -27.93
C THR A 735 10.83 1.82 -27.75
N VAL A 736 10.95 0.62 -27.16
CA VAL A 736 12.11 -0.28 -27.36
C VAL A 736 11.63 -1.72 -27.48
N ALA A 737 12.05 -2.37 -28.56
CA ALA A 737 11.77 -3.74 -28.95
C ALA A 737 12.54 -4.79 -28.13
N GLY A 738 11.95 -5.97 -27.96
CA GLY A 738 12.59 -7.18 -27.47
C GLY A 738 12.14 -8.39 -28.28
N HIS A 739 13.08 -8.97 -29.04
CA HIS A 739 12.92 -10.18 -29.85
C HIS A 739 12.76 -11.45 -29.01
N ARG A 740 12.10 -12.44 -29.62
CA ARG A 740 11.99 -13.84 -29.19
C ARG A 740 13.36 -14.48 -28.89
N MET A 741 13.45 -15.19 -27.77
CA MET A 741 13.44 -16.65 -27.73
C MET A 741 12.80 -17.13 -26.43
#